data_AF-A0A8H3ZR84-F1
#
_entry.id   AF-A0A8H3ZR84-F1
#
_cell.length_a   1.000
_cell.length_b   1.000
_cell.length_c   1.000
_cell.angle_alpha   90.00
_cell.angle_beta   90.00
_cell.angle_gamma   90.00
#
_symmetry.space_group_name_H-M   'P 1'
#
loop_
_entity.id
_entity.type
_entity.pdbx_description
1 polymer ?
#
loop_
_entity_poly.entity_id
_entity_poly.type
_entity_poly.pdbx_seq_one_letter_code
_entity_poly.pdbx_strand_id
1 'polypeptide(L)'
;MAQEHRDQPESQPESHGETQPDGQFETQPKAQAVAFGAGSDHDFRFEIPYYTQPEHDDDDDGASTASLKASILDYRRENGRTYHRFSDGHYVLPNDDLEQERLDIANHMWTVVWDGQLCLCPKKNGAKRVLDLGTGTGIWALDYADEHPTATVIGVDLSPIQPEYVPPNCQFEIDDLEKEWAWPEKFDFVFSRNMIGCFNDWEWVAKQAFENLEPGGYFEIHDNLYPVACDDGTLTEDHALYKWSSLLCEAIARMGRSLTITSEFEGILQRVGFENVTVTKQKMPASPWPEDPRLQEIGSWVQASLLPGIEGMAMALLTRVMGWKPAEVIIFGSQVRQDVKNLGVHAYWYGYSVYGRKPASKKEVPKEILREKPNESLQVDSPKRENLKRKKYYGSSIPEKYAILSHTWESGEASFQDVGNTEAMTSKPGWAKINQTCRLALEQGYSYAWIDTCCIDKTNFTELVEAINSMFKWYARSTICYAYLADVGGARTTRLQDSRWFTQGWTLQELIAPSQVEFYDVDWKFLGTRADLSDEVQERTRIDKEFLINVTESVEDMLPDIPIARRMSWAADRITTREEDLAYCLLGVFGVNMPLLYGEGSRAFIRLQEEIIKETHDTSIFAWSHRKTAGLSQIPQVYFGILATSPSLFAFAKTLEKAPEKTSVENNTRQNEPLGWTGPHGCAGNYCLYANRGFAAGRGVVIISTTENVQKLKSTEAKFQITDDPSASKPSFRVAEVESKGLGMIANKSLARGDTVMLKTPVLIAHRAFIERTPPADQHPLLDSVAQLLPASTRETFLGQMGHFGGHKVVDIMQTNSFQMDLGGGAQGDGHHYGNYPEVSRYNHDCRPNVAFHIGADGRHRTTVVRPVKSGEELTISYLDQLGVRSERQHRAKLAWGFECGCSQCSLAKKQAAASDQRLMDIQEIDRTLSDINARVTTALIEKFLKLHKEERLESKLAGAYTIAALNFNLLGHAKQSVKYAKLAVEAGLMENGPGTADVEAMQKLAADPKGHFTWRGRVK
;
A
#
# COMPACT_ATOMS: atom_id res chain seq x y z
N MET A 1 -30.98 -54.13 -39.05
CA MET A 1 -31.04 -55.61 -38.98
C MET A 1 -29.64 -56.07 -38.62
N ALA A 2 -29.50 -56.87 -37.56
CA ALA A 2 -28.24 -57.30 -36.93
C ALA A 2 -27.37 -56.12 -36.37
N GLN A 3 -26.59 -56.21 -35.28
CA GLN A 3 -25.80 -57.30 -34.66
C GLN A 3 -24.57 -57.73 -35.49
N GLU A 4 -23.39 -57.99 -34.92
CA GLU A 4 -22.80 -57.67 -33.59
C GLU A 4 -21.31 -58.07 -33.64
N HIS A 5 -20.43 -57.46 -32.81
CA HIS A 5 -19.19 -58.10 -32.29
C HIS A 5 -18.12 -58.61 -33.31
N ARG A 6 -16.89 -59.04 -32.93
CA ARG A 6 -15.91 -58.56 -31.93
C ARG A 6 -14.50 -59.11 -32.27
N ASP A 7 -13.47 -58.51 -31.68
CA ASP A 7 -12.11 -59.06 -31.40
C ASP A 7 -11.09 -59.33 -32.55
N GLN A 8 -9.87 -59.60 -32.08
CA GLN A 8 -8.52 -59.60 -32.68
C GLN A 8 -8.09 -61.04 -33.14
N PRO A 9 -6.89 -61.35 -33.73
CA PRO A 9 -5.56 -60.75 -33.41
C PRO A 9 -4.45 -60.65 -34.50
N GLU A 10 -3.34 -60.06 -34.04
CA GLU A 10 -1.91 -60.12 -34.42
C GLU A 10 -1.43 -60.91 -35.66
N SER A 11 -0.62 -60.26 -36.51
CA SER A 11 0.84 -60.51 -36.64
C SER A 11 1.49 -59.67 -37.78
N GLN A 12 2.82 -59.50 -37.75
CA GLN A 12 3.61 -58.81 -38.81
C GLN A 12 4.01 -59.81 -39.93
N PRO A 13 4.54 -59.35 -41.10
CA PRO A 13 5.98 -59.04 -41.20
C PRO A 13 6.39 -57.85 -42.10
N GLU A 14 7.64 -57.41 -41.87
CA GLU A 14 8.73 -56.97 -42.77
C GLU A 14 8.57 -57.19 -44.31
N SER A 15 9.26 -56.49 -45.24
CA SER A 15 10.18 -55.32 -45.28
C SER A 15 10.35 -54.90 -46.78
N HIS A 16 11.34 -54.17 -47.35
CA HIS A 16 12.62 -53.55 -46.96
C HIS A 16 13.10 -52.53 -48.05
N GLY A 17 14.02 -51.61 -47.72
CA GLY A 17 14.98 -50.96 -48.66
C GLY A 17 14.52 -49.67 -49.39
N GLU A 18 15.39 -48.71 -49.76
CA GLU A 18 16.85 -48.46 -49.54
C GLU A 18 17.08 -46.91 -49.63
N THR A 19 18.25 -46.25 -49.48
CA THR A 19 19.67 -46.66 -49.33
C THR A 19 20.40 -45.70 -48.33
N GLN A 20 21.69 -45.37 -48.50
CA GLN A 20 22.55 -44.60 -47.57
C GLN A 20 23.78 -43.97 -48.33
N PRO A 21 24.98 -43.58 -47.79
CA PRO A 21 25.67 -43.79 -46.48
C PRO A 21 25.64 -42.51 -45.58
N ASP A 22 26.51 -42.17 -44.61
CA ASP A 22 27.86 -42.60 -44.12
C ASP A 22 28.02 -42.19 -42.61
N GLY A 23 29.11 -42.42 -41.84
CA GLY A 23 30.42 -43.01 -42.18
C GLY A 23 31.40 -43.29 -41.02
N GLN A 24 30.93 -43.55 -39.77
CA GLN A 24 31.66 -44.29 -38.71
C GLN A 24 32.90 -43.55 -38.07
N PHE A 25 33.65 -44.00 -37.04
CA PHE A 25 34.00 -45.33 -36.44
C PHE A 25 34.28 -45.35 -34.90
N GLU A 26 33.94 -46.49 -34.25
CA GLU A 26 34.53 -47.32 -33.13
C GLU A 26 35.62 -46.84 -32.08
N THR A 27 35.99 -47.53 -30.96
CA THR A 27 35.42 -48.52 -29.95
C THR A 27 36.37 -48.72 -28.70
N GLN A 28 35.93 -49.48 -27.66
CA GLN A 28 36.71 -50.44 -26.78
C GLN A 28 37.22 -50.04 -25.32
N PRO A 29 37.57 -51.00 -24.39
CA PRO A 29 36.91 -51.05 -23.04
C PRO A 29 37.73 -51.52 -21.77
N LYS A 30 37.00 -51.77 -20.64
CA LYS A 30 37.25 -52.67 -19.45
C LYS A 30 38.30 -52.33 -18.35
N ALA A 31 37.91 -52.49 -17.07
CA ALA A 31 38.63 -53.26 -16.00
C ALA A 31 37.89 -53.26 -14.62
N GLN A 32 38.26 -54.20 -13.74
CA GLN A 32 37.73 -54.46 -12.36
C GLN A 32 38.78 -55.26 -11.55
N ALA A 33 38.78 -55.41 -10.21
CA ALA A 33 38.29 -54.62 -9.05
C ALA A 33 38.80 -55.29 -7.74
N VAL A 34 38.91 -54.58 -6.59
CA VAL A 34 39.33 -55.15 -5.27
C VAL A 34 38.59 -54.44 -4.12
N ALA A 35 38.38 -55.13 -2.97
CA ALA A 35 37.73 -54.61 -1.76
C ALA A 35 38.52 -54.96 -0.48
N PHE A 36 38.29 -54.22 0.62
CA PHE A 36 38.63 -54.60 1.99
C PHE A 36 37.81 -53.80 3.02
N GLY A 37 37.64 -54.34 4.24
CA GLY A 37 37.10 -53.64 5.40
C GLY A 37 37.13 -54.51 6.67
N ALA A 38 37.42 -53.91 7.83
CA ALA A 38 37.35 -54.56 9.16
C ALA A 38 37.48 -53.54 10.31
N GLY A 39 36.58 -53.59 11.31
CA GLY A 39 36.70 -52.93 12.62
C GLY A 39 36.49 -51.39 12.65
N SER A 40 36.09 -50.78 13.77
CA SER A 40 35.62 -51.35 15.06
C SER A 40 34.87 -50.28 15.90
N ASP A 41 33.89 -50.72 16.69
CA ASP A 41 33.44 -50.22 18.01
C ASP A 41 33.37 -48.67 18.24
N HIS A 42 32.22 -48.03 18.47
CA HIS A 42 31.30 -48.28 19.60
C HIS A 42 29.95 -47.53 19.46
N ASP A 43 28.97 -47.92 20.30
CA ASP A 43 27.71 -47.23 20.58
C ASP A 43 27.49 -47.17 22.12
N PHE A 44 26.47 -46.44 22.58
CA PHE A 44 25.94 -46.29 23.95
C PHE A 44 26.58 -45.25 24.92
N ARG A 45 25.99 -44.06 24.84
CA ARG A 45 25.60 -43.09 25.90
C ARG A 45 25.89 -43.42 27.39
N PHE A 46 26.26 -42.37 28.13
CA PHE A 46 25.74 -42.06 29.48
C PHE A 46 25.66 -40.52 29.68
N GLU A 47 24.95 -40.03 30.71
CA GLU A 47 24.40 -38.66 30.77
C GLU A 47 24.96 -37.75 31.90
N ILE A 48 25.14 -36.44 31.60
CA ILE A 48 24.89 -35.25 32.49
C ILE A 48 25.87 -35.07 33.72
N PRO A 49 26.20 -33.86 34.29
CA PRO A 49 25.61 -32.50 34.14
C PRO A 49 26.54 -31.24 33.96
N TYR A 50 25.91 -30.11 33.55
CA TYR A 50 26.11 -28.68 33.96
C TYR A 50 27.25 -27.73 33.47
N TYR A 51 26.81 -26.65 32.78
CA TYR A 51 27.20 -25.21 32.78
C TYR A 51 28.56 -24.70 33.35
N THR A 52 29.30 -23.92 32.52
CA THR A 52 29.38 -22.42 32.60
C THR A 52 29.93 -21.77 31.29
N GLN A 53 29.72 -20.46 31.12
CA GLN A 53 30.15 -19.56 30.01
C GLN A 53 31.67 -19.14 30.10
N PRO A 54 32.30 -18.41 29.14
CA PRO A 54 31.72 -17.53 28.09
C PRO A 54 32.39 -17.53 26.67
N GLU A 55 31.93 -16.58 25.83
CA GLU A 55 32.59 -15.88 24.69
C GLU A 55 32.86 -16.57 23.32
N HIS A 56 32.28 -15.93 22.29
CA HIS A 56 32.71 -15.73 20.88
C HIS A 56 33.54 -16.80 20.13
N ASP A 57 32.97 -17.36 19.05
CA ASP A 57 33.33 -17.01 17.66
C ASP A 57 32.36 -17.71 16.67
N ASP A 58 31.82 -16.96 15.70
CA ASP A 58 30.97 -17.47 14.59
C ASP A 58 31.44 -16.85 13.26
N ASP A 59 31.88 -17.69 12.32
CA ASP A 59 32.11 -17.32 10.91
C ASP A 59 30.80 -17.48 10.12
N ASP A 60 30.29 -16.39 9.50
CA ASP A 60 29.08 -16.42 8.67
C ASP A 60 29.40 -16.70 7.19
N ASP A 61 28.99 -17.87 6.70
CA ASP A 61 29.24 -18.35 5.33
C ASP A 61 28.19 -17.78 4.35
N GLY A 62 28.20 -16.45 4.22
CA GLY A 62 27.13 -15.66 3.61
C GLY A 62 26.95 -15.82 2.10
N ALA A 63 26.13 -16.78 1.66
CA ALA A 63 25.70 -16.92 0.26
C ALA A 63 24.25 -17.44 0.07
N SER A 64 23.59 -16.95 -1.00
CA SER A 64 22.38 -17.51 -1.63
C SER A 64 20.98 -17.27 -1.01
N THR A 65 20.64 -16.04 -0.61
CA THR A 65 19.22 -15.61 -0.44
C THR A 65 18.67 -14.80 -1.62
N ALA A 66 19.52 -14.06 -2.35
CA ALA A 66 19.08 -13.15 -3.43
C ALA A 66 18.46 -13.85 -4.65
N SER A 67 18.84 -15.10 -4.91
CA SER A 67 18.36 -15.91 -6.05
C SER A 67 16.91 -16.38 -5.91
N LEU A 68 16.39 -16.48 -4.68
CA LEU A 68 15.04 -17.00 -4.39
C LEU A 68 13.92 -15.99 -4.66
N LYS A 69 14.16 -14.68 -4.44
CA LYS A 69 13.11 -13.66 -4.59
C LYS A 69 12.58 -13.53 -6.03
N ALA A 70 13.45 -13.75 -7.03
CA ALA A 70 13.08 -13.61 -8.44
C ALA A 70 12.13 -14.70 -8.96
N SER A 71 12.17 -15.92 -8.39
CA SER A 71 11.31 -17.03 -8.81
C SER A 71 9.97 -17.08 -8.07
N ILE A 72 9.88 -16.47 -6.88
CA ILE A 72 8.64 -16.36 -6.10
C ILE A 72 7.62 -15.43 -6.79
N LEU A 73 8.09 -14.40 -7.50
CA LEU A 73 7.26 -13.42 -8.23
C LEU A 73 6.80 -13.88 -9.63
N ASP A 74 7.25 -15.04 -10.12
CA ASP A 74 6.96 -15.52 -11.49
C ASP A 74 5.63 -16.31 -11.56
N TYR A 75 4.50 -15.59 -11.41
CA TYR A 75 3.16 -16.17 -11.38
C TYR A 75 2.84 -17.09 -12.57
N ARG A 76 2.22 -18.23 -12.28
CA ARG A 76 1.67 -19.17 -13.26
C ARG A 76 0.50 -18.52 -14.00
N ARG A 77 0.50 -18.56 -15.34
CA ARG A 77 -0.56 -17.99 -16.20
C ARG A 77 -1.26 -19.10 -16.98
N GLU A 78 -2.57 -19.21 -16.83
CA GLU A 78 -3.41 -20.14 -17.58
C GLU A 78 -4.84 -19.58 -17.70
N ASN A 79 -5.55 -19.91 -18.77
CA ASN A 79 -6.97 -19.56 -18.98
C ASN A 79 -7.36 -18.07 -18.82
N GLY A 80 -6.38 -17.16 -18.88
CA GLY A 80 -6.57 -15.71 -18.69
C GLY A 80 -6.45 -15.22 -17.24
N ARG A 81 -6.08 -16.09 -16.28
CA ARG A 81 -5.88 -15.78 -14.86
C ARG A 81 -4.43 -15.99 -14.41
N THR A 82 -4.01 -15.38 -13.30
CA THR A 82 -2.73 -15.68 -12.63
C THR A 82 -2.92 -16.53 -11.38
N TYR A 83 -1.93 -17.35 -11.07
CA TYR A 83 -1.86 -18.20 -9.88
C TYR A 83 -0.45 -18.14 -9.28
N HIS A 84 -0.33 -18.47 -7.99
CA HIS A 84 0.98 -18.56 -7.32
C HIS A 84 1.88 -19.65 -7.94
N ARG A 85 3.18 -19.63 -7.63
CA ARG A 85 4.14 -20.66 -8.07
C ARG A 85 4.93 -21.34 -6.95
N PHE A 86 4.93 -20.79 -5.74
CA PHE A 86 5.33 -21.51 -4.54
C PHE A 86 4.38 -22.72 -4.38
N SER A 87 4.91 -23.92 -4.09
CA SER A 87 4.12 -25.16 -3.98
C SER A 87 3.12 -25.40 -5.15
N ASP A 88 3.55 -25.16 -6.40
CA ASP A 88 2.74 -25.25 -7.63
C ASP A 88 1.81 -26.49 -7.72
N GLY A 89 0.61 -26.27 -8.28
CA GLY A 89 -0.44 -27.28 -8.46
C GLY A 89 -1.47 -27.38 -7.34
N HIS A 90 -1.11 -27.07 -6.08
CA HIS A 90 -1.96 -27.36 -4.92
C HIS A 90 -3.04 -26.29 -4.65
N TYR A 91 -2.72 -25.00 -4.82
CA TYR A 91 -3.69 -23.91 -4.69
C TYR A 91 -4.42 -23.64 -6.02
N VAL A 92 -5.70 -23.30 -5.90
CA VAL A 92 -6.65 -23.28 -7.04
C VAL A 92 -7.39 -21.96 -7.23
N LEU A 93 -7.31 -21.01 -6.30
CA LEU A 93 -7.86 -19.67 -6.52
C LEU A 93 -6.82 -18.79 -7.26
N PRO A 94 -7.26 -17.87 -8.12
CA PRO A 94 -6.36 -16.91 -8.76
C PRO A 94 -5.69 -15.95 -7.76
N ASN A 95 -4.75 -15.14 -8.24
CA ASN A 95 -4.17 -14.02 -7.47
C ASN A 95 -4.05 -12.70 -8.28
N ASP A 96 -4.78 -12.60 -9.39
CA ASP A 96 -4.87 -11.39 -10.23
C ASP A 96 -5.80 -10.32 -9.63
N ASP A 97 -5.73 -9.10 -10.19
CA ASP A 97 -6.50 -7.91 -9.82
C ASP A 97 -8.00 -8.23 -9.55
N LEU A 98 -8.62 -9.11 -10.36
CA LEU A 98 -10.04 -9.49 -10.27
C LEU A 98 -10.38 -10.41 -9.09
N GLU A 99 -9.42 -11.18 -8.58
CA GLU A 99 -9.60 -12.00 -7.37
C GLU A 99 -9.26 -11.19 -6.11
N GLN A 100 -8.31 -10.26 -6.21
CA GLN A 100 -8.01 -9.29 -5.14
C GLN A 100 -9.23 -8.40 -4.86
N GLU A 101 -9.83 -7.77 -5.90
CA GLU A 101 -11.11 -7.04 -5.79
C GLU A 101 -12.21 -7.87 -5.12
N ARG A 102 -12.23 -9.20 -5.34
CA ARG A 102 -13.21 -10.11 -4.73
C ARG A 102 -12.91 -10.38 -3.25
N LEU A 103 -11.65 -10.59 -2.89
CA LEU A 103 -11.20 -10.83 -1.51
C LEU A 103 -11.52 -9.64 -0.62
N ASP A 104 -11.35 -8.41 -1.11
CA ASP A 104 -11.65 -7.18 -0.38
C ASP A 104 -13.16 -7.07 -0.09
N ILE A 105 -14.01 -7.34 -1.08
CA ILE A 105 -15.48 -7.43 -0.91
C ILE A 105 -15.83 -8.56 0.07
N ALA A 106 -15.12 -9.69 0.04
CA ALA A 106 -15.33 -10.80 0.97
C ALA A 106 -14.93 -10.46 2.42
N ASN A 107 -13.89 -9.65 2.63
CA ASN A 107 -13.53 -9.17 3.97
C ASN A 107 -14.64 -8.28 4.54
N HIS A 108 -15.10 -7.29 3.76
CA HIS A 108 -16.19 -6.41 4.19
C HIS A 108 -17.50 -7.18 4.43
N MET A 109 -17.82 -8.16 3.58
CA MET A 109 -18.95 -9.07 3.77
C MET A 109 -18.89 -9.76 5.15
N TRP A 110 -17.73 -10.31 5.56
CA TRP A 110 -17.58 -10.92 6.89
C TRP A 110 -17.74 -9.92 8.03
N THR A 111 -17.24 -8.69 7.88
CA THR A 111 -17.44 -7.61 8.85
C THR A 111 -18.93 -7.25 8.99
N VAL A 112 -19.71 -7.28 7.91
CA VAL A 112 -21.19 -7.11 7.96
C VAL A 112 -21.89 -8.30 8.61
N VAL A 113 -21.47 -9.53 8.32
CA VAL A 113 -22.01 -10.77 8.93
C VAL A 113 -21.90 -10.74 10.47
N TRP A 114 -20.81 -10.16 11.00
CA TRP A 114 -20.49 -10.10 12.43
C TRP A 114 -20.68 -8.73 13.11
N ASP A 115 -21.55 -7.86 12.57
CA ASP A 115 -21.89 -6.55 13.17
C ASP A 115 -20.67 -5.64 13.46
N GLY A 116 -19.71 -5.60 12.54
CA GLY A 116 -18.48 -4.82 12.66
C GLY A 116 -17.34 -5.49 13.42
N GLN A 117 -17.56 -6.68 14.01
CA GLN A 117 -16.51 -7.35 14.80
C GLN A 117 -15.54 -8.13 13.90
N LEU A 118 -14.25 -7.78 13.97
CA LEU A 118 -13.18 -8.48 13.24
C LEU A 118 -13.05 -9.95 13.65
N CYS A 119 -13.24 -10.26 14.93
CA CYS A 119 -13.32 -11.61 15.49
C CYS A 119 -14.34 -11.68 16.63
N LEU A 120 -14.84 -12.87 16.97
CA LEU A 120 -15.87 -13.07 17.99
C LEU A 120 -15.31 -13.50 19.35
N CYS A 121 -14.14 -14.14 19.41
CA CYS A 121 -13.53 -14.58 20.66
C CYS A 121 -13.10 -13.38 21.55
N PRO A 122 -12.71 -13.61 22.81
CA PRO A 122 -12.34 -12.53 23.74
C PRO A 122 -11.18 -11.62 23.28
N LYS A 123 -10.38 -12.04 22.30
CA LYS A 123 -9.26 -11.26 21.73
C LYS A 123 -9.71 -10.07 20.86
N LYS A 124 -11.00 -9.88 20.60
CA LYS A 124 -11.57 -8.62 20.04
C LYS A 124 -11.50 -7.41 20.99
N ASN A 125 -10.82 -7.54 22.12
CA ASN A 125 -10.52 -6.46 23.07
C ASN A 125 -8.99 -6.28 23.22
N GLY A 126 -8.21 -6.72 22.22
CA GLY A 126 -6.75 -6.73 22.24
C GLY A 126 -6.11 -8.11 22.46
N ALA A 127 -5.26 -8.49 21.51
CA ALA A 127 -4.15 -9.42 21.65
C ALA A 127 -2.84 -8.64 21.88
N LYS A 128 -1.70 -9.33 22.03
CA LYS A 128 -0.35 -8.73 21.98
C LYS A 128 0.45 -9.16 20.75
N ARG A 129 0.29 -10.40 20.31
CA ARG A 129 0.94 -11.03 19.17
C ARG A 129 -0.07 -11.92 18.45
N VAL A 130 -0.38 -11.56 17.21
CA VAL A 130 -1.42 -12.18 16.36
C VAL A 130 -0.80 -12.83 15.13
N LEU A 131 -1.35 -13.98 14.74
CA LEU A 131 -1.06 -14.63 13.46
C LEU A 131 -2.35 -14.74 12.63
N ASP A 132 -2.35 -14.22 11.41
CA ASP A 132 -3.44 -14.35 10.44
C ASP A 132 -3.05 -15.34 9.33
N LEU A 133 -3.74 -16.48 9.28
CA LEU A 133 -3.42 -17.62 8.44
C LEU A 133 -4.17 -17.54 7.10
N GLY A 134 -3.43 -17.24 6.02
CA GLY A 134 -3.98 -17.00 4.69
C GLY A 134 -4.54 -15.59 4.56
N THR A 135 -3.70 -14.60 4.87
CA THR A 135 -4.13 -13.20 5.02
C THR A 135 -4.64 -12.55 3.72
N GLY A 136 -4.39 -13.16 2.54
CA GLY A 136 -4.87 -12.68 1.26
C GLY A 136 -4.32 -11.29 0.93
N THR A 137 -5.19 -10.32 0.66
CA THR A 137 -4.80 -8.91 0.45
C THR A 137 -4.36 -8.19 1.74
N GLY A 138 -4.41 -8.86 2.90
CA GLY A 138 -3.91 -8.37 4.19
C GLY A 138 -4.90 -7.53 4.99
N ILE A 139 -6.08 -7.19 4.45
CA ILE A 139 -6.98 -6.19 5.04
C ILE A 139 -7.40 -6.54 6.48
N TRP A 140 -7.69 -7.80 6.80
CA TRP A 140 -8.05 -8.17 8.17
C TRP A 140 -6.91 -7.93 9.18
N ALA A 141 -5.67 -8.24 8.80
CA ALA A 141 -4.49 -7.99 9.63
C ALA A 141 -4.25 -6.49 9.84
N LEU A 142 -4.50 -5.67 8.81
CA LEU A 142 -4.42 -4.21 8.87
C LEU A 142 -5.54 -3.63 9.77
N ASP A 143 -6.80 -3.99 9.52
CA ASP A 143 -7.96 -3.60 10.33
C ASP A 143 -7.73 -3.92 11.81
N TYR A 144 -7.22 -5.12 12.12
CA TYR A 144 -6.95 -5.55 13.49
C TYR A 144 -5.77 -4.80 14.12
N ALA A 145 -4.72 -4.51 13.36
CA ALA A 145 -3.56 -3.73 13.81
C ALA A 145 -3.92 -2.27 14.12
N ASP A 146 -4.82 -1.66 13.33
CA ASP A 146 -5.31 -0.30 13.53
C ASP A 146 -6.30 -0.21 14.72
N GLU A 147 -7.20 -1.19 14.90
CA GLU A 147 -8.04 -1.28 16.10
C GLU A 147 -7.24 -1.55 17.38
N HIS A 148 -6.07 -2.20 17.26
CA HIS A 148 -5.23 -2.60 18.39
C HIS A 148 -3.76 -2.17 18.22
N PRO A 149 -3.41 -0.87 18.31
CA PRO A 149 -2.04 -0.37 18.06
C PRO A 149 -0.93 -0.88 19.01
N THR A 150 -1.29 -1.64 20.05
CA THR A 150 -0.36 -2.33 20.96
C THR A 150 -0.17 -3.82 20.64
N ALA A 151 -0.88 -4.36 19.64
CA ALA A 151 -0.75 -5.73 19.17
C ALA A 151 0.18 -5.77 17.97
N THR A 152 1.17 -6.67 17.99
CA THR A 152 1.95 -7.06 16.80
C THR A 152 1.12 -8.06 15.99
N VAL A 153 0.91 -7.80 14.70
CA VAL A 153 0.13 -8.66 13.80
C VAL A 153 1.02 -9.17 12.68
N ILE A 154 1.00 -10.48 12.46
CA ILE A 154 1.72 -11.16 11.38
C ILE A 154 0.69 -11.81 10.46
N GLY A 155 0.57 -11.34 9.22
CA GLY A 155 -0.20 -12.02 8.19
C GLY A 155 0.68 -12.92 7.34
N VAL A 156 0.25 -14.15 7.09
CA VAL A 156 1.01 -15.12 6.28
C VAL A 156 0.21 -15.55 5.06
N ASP A 157 0.83 -15.56 3.89
CA ASP A 157 0.23 -16.05 2.64
C ASP A 157 1.26 -16.72 1.72
N LEU A 158 0.79 -17.51 0.76
CA LEU A 158 1.62 -18.11 -0.30
C LEU A 158 1.88 -17.14 -1.47
N SER A 159 1.07 -16.08 -1.59
CA SER A 159 1.16 -15.06 -2.64
C SER A 159 1.57 -13.70 -2.05
N PRO A 160 2.62 -13.04 -2.57
CA PRO A 160 2.83 -11.61 -2.32
C PRO A 160 1.78 -10.79 -3.09
N ILE A 161 0.69 -10.42 -2.40
CA ILE A 161 -0.42 -9.58 -2.88
C ILE A 161 -0.89 -8.56 -1.83
N GLN A 162 -0.08 -8.34 -0.78
CA GLN A 162 -0.34 -7.43 0.33
C GLN A 162 0.26 -6.04 0.01
N PRO A 163 -0.26 -4.94 0.58
CA PRO A 163 0.28 -3.60 0.34
C PRO A 163 1.69 -3.41 0.93
N GLU A 164 2.53 -2.63 0.24
CA GLU A 164 3.87 -2.26 0.72
C GLU A 164 3.85 -1.30 1.92
N TYR A 165 2.76 -0.55 2.09
CA TYR A 165 2.54 0.37 3.20
C TYR A 165 1.64 -0.27 4.27
N VAL A 166 2.18 -0.47 5.47
CA VAL A 166 1.52 -1.14 6.59
C VAL A 166 1.70 -0.35 7.90
N PRO A 167 0.80 -0.48 8.89
CA PRO A 167 1.00 0.04 10.24
C PRO A 167 2.31 -0.50 10.86
N PRO A 168 3.03 0.28 11.70
CA PRO A 168 4.31 -0.17 12.29
C PRO A 168 4.24 -1.42 13.18
N ASN A 169 3.03 -1.85 13.53
CA ASN A 169 2.71 -3.04 14.30
C ASN A 169 2.12 -4.20 13.46
N CYS A 170 2.11 -4.08 12.13
CA CYS A 170 1.68 -5.14 11.21
C CYS A 170 2.83 -5.53 10.26
N GLN A 171 3.01 -6.82 9.98
CA GLN A 171 3.98 -7.32 8.99
C GLN A 171 3.40 -8.50 8.20
N PHE A 172 3.95 -8.72 7.00
CA PHE A 172 3.54 -9.81 6.10
C PHE A 172 4.71 -10.72 5.76
N GLU A 173 4.46 -12.04 5.83
CA GLU A 173 5.44 -13.09 5.59
C GLU A 173 4.95 -14.05 4.49
N ILE A 174 5.85 -14.44 3.58
CA ILE A 174 5.55 -15.39 2.50
C ILE A 174 6.01 -16.78 2.94
N ASP A 175 5.08 -17.64 3.37
CA ASP A 175 5.41 -19.01 3.78
C ASP A 175 4.24 -19.99 3.54
N ASP A 176 4.56 -21.28 3.61
CA ASP A 176 3.67 -22.40 3.34
C ASP A 176 3.22 -23.05 4.66
N LEU A 177 2.04 -22.62 5.12
CA LEU A 177 1.45 -22.99 6.41
C LEU A 177 1.14 -24.49 6.57
N GLU A 178 1.27 -25.32 5.53
CA GLU A 178 1.23 -26.79 5.67
C GLU A 178 2.53 -27.39 6.23
N LYS A 179 3.62 -26.60 6.30
CA LYS A 179 4.91 -27.01 6.88
C LYS A 179 4.95 -26.82 8.41
N GLU A 180 6.11 -27.08 9.03
CA GLU A 180 6.34 -26.86 10.47
C GLU A 180 6.60 -25.37 10.76
N TRP A 181 5.88 -24.80 11.72
CA TRP A 181 5.85 -23.37 12.01
C TRP A 181 7.01 -22.94 12.92
N ALA A 182 7.97 -22.17 12.39
CA ALA A 182 9.27 -21.91 13.01
C ALA A 182 9.39 -20.63 13.87
N TRP A 183 8.28 -19.93 14.18
CA TRP A 183 8.35 -18.67 14.94
C TRP A 183 8.91 -18.86 16.36
N PRO A 184 9.89 -18.03 16.80
CA PRO A 184 10.55 -18.19 18.10
C PRO A 184 9.66 -17.75 19.28
N GLU A 185 8.74 -16.82 19.04
CA GLU A 185 7.77 -16.33 20.02
C GLU A 185 6.40 -16.95 19.80
N LYS A 186 5.69 -17.22 20.90
CA LYS A 186 4.34 -17.77 20.87
C LYS A 186 3.30 -16.65 20.74
N PHE A 187 2.28 -16.91 19.93
CA PHE A 187 1.16 -16.00 19.69
C PHE A 187 0.15 -16.09 20.84
N ASP A 188 -0.66 -15.06 21.03
CA ASP A 188 -1.80 -15.12 21.96
C ASP A 188 -3.16 -15.09 21.25
N PHE A 189 -3.16 -14.80 19.95
CA PHE A 189 -4.29 -15.01 19.05
C PHE A 189 -3.80 -15.57 17.71
N VAL A 190 -4.45 -16.60 17.21
CA VAL A 190 -4.30 -17.10 15.84
C VAL A 190 -5.67 -17.03 15.17
N PHE A 191 -5.73 -16.53 13.94
CA PHE A 191 -6.94 -16.31 13.17
C PHE A 191 -6.83 -16.95 11.77
N SER A 192 -7.96 -17.29 11.16
CA SER A 192 -8.03 -17.72 9.76
C SER A 192 -9.43 -17.47 9.17
N ARG A 193 -9.50 -17.09 7.89
CA ARG A 193 -10.75 -16.71 7.21
C ARG A 193 -10.76 -17.16 5.75
N ASN A 194 -11.83 -17.82 5.30
CA ASN A 194 -11.98 -18.34 3.91
C ASN A 194 -10.88 -19.34 3.45
N MET A 195 -10.37 -20.19 4.34
CA MET A 195 -9.25 -21.12 4.08
C MET A 195 -9.65 -22.59 3.86
N ILE A 196 -10.93 -22.94 3.87
CA ILE A 196 -11.36 -24.28 3.42
C ILE A 196 -10.90 -24.56 1.98
N GLY A 197 -10.55 -25.82 1.69
CA GLY A 197 -9.90 -26.20 0.43
C GLY A 197 -8.46 -25.67 0.26
N CYS A 198 -7.92 -24.84 1.15
CA CYS A 198 -6.56 -24.31 1.07
C CYS A 198 -5.51 -25.18 1.80
N PHE A 199 -5.95 -26.05 2.71
CA PHE A 199 -5.12 -27.04 3.41
C PHE A 199 -5.59 -28.49 3.14
N ASN A 200 -4.67 -29.45 3.20
CA ASN A 200 -4.93 -30.89 3.13
C ASN A 200 -5.34 -31.45 4.50
N ASP A 201 -4.66 -31.06 5.58
CA ASP A 201 -4.93 -31.53 6.94
C ASP A 201 -5.19 -30.36 7.90
N TRP A 202 -6.46 -30.16 8.25
CA TRP A 202 -6.89 -29.15 9.21
C TRP A 202 -6.63 -29.54 10.68
N GLU A 203 -6.42 -30.82 11.00
CA GLU A 203 -6.04 -31.25 12.35
C GLU A 203 -4.54 -31.02 12.58
N TRP A 204 -3.71 -31.15 11.54
CA TRP A 204 -2.33 -30.66 11.54
C TRP A 204 -2.25 -29.14 11.72
N VAL A 205 -2.99 -28.34 10.93
CA VAL A 205 -3.00 -26.87 11.07
C VAL A 205 -3.50 -26.44 12.46
N ALA A 206 -4.57 -27.06 12.97
CA ALA A 206 -5.04 -26.81 14.34
C ALA A 206 -4.02 -27.21 15.41
N LYS A 207 -3.25 -28.30 15.20
CA LYS A 207 -2.14 -28.70 16.06
C LYS A 207 -1.00 -27.67 16.03
N GLN A 208 -0.60 -27.19 14.86
CA GLN A 208 0.44 -26.16 14.73
C GLN A 208 0.02 -24.83 15.40
N ALA A 209 -1.25 -24.43 15.28
CA ALA A 209 -1.81 -23.31 16.02
C ALA A 209 -1.78 -23.56 17.55
N PHE A 210 -2.18 -24.75 18.00
CA PHE A 210 -2.11 -25.11 19.42
C PHE A 210 -0.67 -25.12 19.95
N GLU A 211 0.30 -25.63 19.20
CA GLU A 211 1.72 -25.67 19.58
C GLU A 211 2.37 -24.27 19.56
N ASN A 212 1.82 -23.33 18.80
CA ASN A 212 2.32 -21.95 18.69
C ASN A 212 1.56 -20.89 19.53
N LEU A 213 0.46 -21.25 20.19
CA LEU A 213 -0.24 -20.38 21.15
C LEU A 213 0.37 -20.37 22.56
N GLU A 214 0.25 -19.25 23.28
CA GLU A 214 0.51 -19.16 24.72
C GLU A 214 -0.55 -19.93 25.55
N PRO A 215 -0.25 -20.36 26.79
CA PRO A 215 -1.26 -20.93 27.69
C PRO A 215 -2.38 -19.92 27.98
N GLY A 216 -3.57 -20.18 27.47
CA GLY A 216 -4.74 -19.29 27.57
C GLY A 216 -5.04 -18.43 26.34
N GLY A 217 -4.20 -18.49 25.29
CA GLY A 217 -4.45 -17.88 23.98
C GLY A 217 -5.55 -18.59 23.17
N TYR A 218 -5.95 -18.01 22.03
CA TYR A 218 -7.11 -18.46 21.24
C TYR A 218 -6.75 -18.76 19.78
N PHE A 219 -7.38 -19.78 19.19
CA PHE A 219 -7.45 -20.00 17.75
C PHE A 219 -8.90 -19.81 17.29
N GLU A 220 -9.14 -19.04 16.22
CA GLU A 220 -10.46 -18.75 15.66
C GLU A 220 -10.47 -18.90 14.13
N ILE A 221 -11.52 -19.53 13.60
CA ILE A 221 -11.70 -19.83 12.17
C ILE A 221 -13.06 -19.29 11.71
N HIS A 222 -13.06 -18.44 10.67
CA HIS A 222 -14.25 -17.91 10.00
C HIS A 222 -14.41 -18.52 8.60
N ASP A 223 -15.39 -19.40 8.39
CA ASP A 223 -15.60 -19.98 7.05
C ASP A 223 -17.03 -20.43 6.74
N ASN A 224 -17.29 -20.70 5.47
CA ASN A 224 -18.58 -21.15 4.94
C ASN A 224 -18.70 -22.67 5.01
N LEU A 225 -19.91 -23.19 5.23
CA LEU A 225 -20.20 -24.62 5.05
C LEU A 225 -20.78 -24.86 3.65
N TYR A 226 -20.06 -25.62 2.82
CA TYR A 226 -20.52 -26.12 1.53
C TYR A 226 -21.16 -27.53 1.66
N PRO A 227 -21.99 -27.98 0.69
CA PRO A 227 -22.49 -27.22 -0.46
C PRO A 227 -23.56 -26.18 -0.08
N VAL A 228 -23.94 -25.35 -1.05
CA VAL A 228 -25.05 -24.40 -0.95
C VAL A 228 -26.35 -25.08 -0.51
N ALA A 229 -27.11 -24.41 0.37
CA ALA A 229 -28.32 -24.93 0.99
C ALA A 229 -29.56 -24.08 0.65
N CYS A 230 -30.75 -24.65 0.90
CA CYS A 230 -32.05 -24.04 0.69
C CYS A 230 -33.08 -24.75 1.60
N ASP A 231 -33.99 -24.00 2.23
CA ASP A 231 -34.94 -24.57 3.22
C ASP A 231 -36.33 -24.91 2.62
N ASP A 232 -36.68 -24.35 1.46
CA ASP A 232 -38.04 -24.42 0.89
C ASP A 232 -38.12 -25.10 -0.49
N GLY A 233 -36.98 -25.59 -0.99
CA GLY A 233 -36.91 -26.29 -2.28
C GLY A 233 -36.95 -25.39 -3.52
N THR A 234 -36.82 -24.06 -3.36
CA THR A 234 -36.68 -23.13 -4.49
C THR A 234 -35.37 -23.36 -5.28
N LEU A 235 -34.29 -23.75 -4.60
CA LEU A 235 -33.11 -24.34 -5.24
C LEU A 235 -33.32 -25.85 -5.38
N THR A 236 -33.07 -26.37 -6.59
CA THR A 236 -33.14 -27.81 -6.91
C THR A 236 -31.84 -28.28 -7.57
N GLU A 237 -31.63 -29.60 -7.64
CA GLU A 237 -30.43 -30.17 -8.24
C GLU A 237 -30.24 -29.81 -9.72
N ASP A 238 -31.30 -29.37 -10.41
CA ASP A 238 -31.22 -28.93 -11.79
C ASP A 238 -30.57 -27.55 -11.98
N HIS A 239 -30.55 -26.71 -10.95
CA HIS A 239 -29.97 -25.38 -11.00
C HIS A 239 -28.45 -25.43 -11.17
N ALA A 240 -27.91 -24.51 -11.97
CA ALA A 240 -26.47 -24.38 -12.19
C ALA A 240 -25.75 -24.01 -10.89
N LEU A 241 -26.33 -23.19 -10.01
CA LEU A 241 -25.77 -22.84 -8.71
C LEU A 241 -25.57 -24.06 -7.79
N TYR A 242 -26.54 -24.97 -7.72
CA TYR A 242 -26.38 -26.22 -6.97
C TYR A 242 -25.28 -27.08 -7.60
N LYS A 243 -25.38 -27.34 -8.91
CA LYS A 243 -24.38 -28.11 -9.68
C LYS A 243 -22.96 -27.54 -9.50
N TRP A 244 -22.80 -26.22 -9.51
CA TRP A 244 -21.52 -25.54 -9.31
C TRP A 244 -20.97 -25.80 -7.92
N SER A 245 -21.79 -25.58 -6.89
CA SER A 245 -21.39 -25.86 -5.51
C SER A 245 -21.02 -27.33 -5.28
N SER A 246 -21.73 -28.27 -5.91
CA SER A 246 -21.40 -29.71 -5.83
C SER A 246 -20.12 -30.05 -6.57
N LEU A 247 -19.90 -29.49 -7.76
CA LEU A 247 -18.69 -29.71 -8.57
C LEU A 247 -17.43 -29.11 -7.93
N LEU A 248 -17.54 -27.97 -7.22
CA LEU A 248 -16.41 -27.44 -6.42
C LEU A 248 -16.02 -28.41 -5.30
N CYS A 249 -17.00 -28.94 -4.55
CA CYS A 249 -16.76 -29.95 -3.53
C CYS A 249 -16.13 -31.22 -4.12
N GLU A 250 -16.62 -31.71 -5.25
CA GLU A 250 -16.08 -32.91 -5.90
C GLU A 250 -14.64 -32.71 -6.40
N ALA A 251 -14.35 -31.57 -7.04
CA ALA A 251 -13.02 -31.26 -7.54
C ALA A 251 -12.00 -31.07 -6.40
N ILE A 252 -12.39 -30.42 -5.29
CA ILE A 252 -11.56 -30.28 -4.09
C ILE A 252 -11.33 -31.65 -3.41
N ALA A 253 -12.36 -32.50 -3.31
CA ALA A 253 -12.23 -33.85 -2.76
C ALA A 253 -11.29 -34.74 -3.60
N ARG A 254 -11.32 -34.61 -4.94
CA ARG A 254 -10.37 -35.28 -5.85
C ARG A 254 -8.91 -34.83 -5.68
N MET A 255 -8.68 -33.66 -5.07
CA MET A 255 -7.34 -33.17 -4.68
C MET A 255 -6.93 -33.61 -3.27
N GLY A 256 -7.74 -34.38 -2.55
CA GLY A 256 -7.46 -34.79 -1.16
C GLY A 256 -7.80 -33.72 -0.11
N ARG A 257 -8.55 -32.68 -0.48
CA ARG A 257 -8.92 -31.53 0.35
C ARG A 257 -10.43 -31.48 0.59
N SER A 258 -10.92 -30.55 1.43
CA SER A 258 -12.36 -30.46 1.74
C SER A 258 -12.91 -29.02 1.85
N LEU A 259 -14.13 -28.82 1.33
CA LEU A 259 -14.98 -27.64 1.55
C LEU A 259 -16.12 -27.92 2.58
N THR A 260 -16.28 -29.16 3.04
CA THR A 260 -17.32 -29.55 4.01
C THR A 260 -16.80 -29.59 5.45
N ILE A 261 -15.47 -29.48 5.63
CA ILE A 261 -14.75 -29.60 6.91
C ILE A 261 -15.20 -28.59 7.98
N THR A 262 -15.88 -27.51 7.57
CA THR A 262 -16.40 -26.44 8.45
C THR A 262 -17.31 -26.96 9.56
N SER A 263 -18.05 -28.05 9.32
CA SER A 263 -18.87 -28.69 10.37
C SER A 263 -18.08 -29.56 11.35
N GLU A 264 -16.81 -29.83 11.09
CA GLU A 264 -15.95 -30.71 11.90
C GLU A 264 -14.95 -29.93 12.78
N PHE A 265 -14.75 -28.62 12.53
CA PHE A 265 -13.80 -27.78 13.27
C PHE A 265 -13.98 -27.84 14.79
N GLU A 266 -15.21 -27.91 15.31
CA GLU A 266 -15.45 -28.09 16.74
C GLU A 266 -14.77 -29.37 17.27
N GLY A 267 -14.97 -30.49 16.59
CA GLY A 267 -14.39 -31.77 16.94
C GLY A 267 -12.87 -31.82 16.74
N ILE A 268 -12.35 -31.12 15.73
CA ILE A 268 -10.89 -30.98 15.49
C ILE A 268 -10.23 -30.23 16.66
N LEU A 269 -10.76 -29.05 17.02
CA LEU A 269 -10.22 -28.27 18.14
C LEU A 269 -10.32 -29.03 19.47
N GLN A 270 -11.41 -29.77 19.70
CA GLN A 270 -11.56 -30.64 20.88
C GLN A 270 -10.55 -31.80 20.90
N ARG A 271 -10.23 -32.43 19.75
CA ARG A 271 -9.22 -33.51 19.66
C ARG A 271 -7.80 -33.00 19.88
N VAL A 272 -7.46 -31.83 19.32
CA VAL A 272 -6.15 -31.18 19.52
C VAL A 272 -5.95 -30.71 20.97
N GLY A 273 -7.05 -30.45 21.70
CA GLY A 273 -7.04 -30.18 23.14
C GLY A 273 -7.38 -28.74 23.53
N PHE A 274 -8.03 -27.97 22.66
CA PHE A 274 -8.58 -26.67 23.01
C PHE A 274 -9.77 -26.81 23.97
N GLU A 275 -9.83 -25.96 25.00
CA GLU A 275 -10.95 -25.82 25.94
C GLU A 275 -11.93 -24.72 25.49
N ASN A 276 -13.16 -24.76 26.02
CA ASN A 276 -14.20 -23.75 25.82
C ASN A 276 -14.53 -23.47 24.34
N VAL A 277 -14.43 -24.50 23.48
CA VAL A 277 -14.71 -24.40 22.05
C VAL A 277 -16.14 -23.88 21.83
N THR A 278 -16.26 -22.82 21.05
CA THR A 278 -17.52 -22.10 20.79
C THR A 278 -17.78 -22.07 19.29
N VAL A 279 -19.01 -22.41 18.88
CA VAL A 279 -19.48 -22.37 17.50
C VAL A 279 -20.59 -21.34 17.36
N THR A 280 -20.36 -20.30 16.57
CA THR A 280 -21.40 -19.36 16.12
C THR A 280 -21.72 -19.64 14.66
N LYS A 281 -23.00 -19.67 14.30
CA LYS A 281 -23.49 -20.06 12.96
C LYS A 281 -24.51 -19.04 12.45
N GLN A 282 -24.19 -18.39 11.34
CA GLN A 282 -25.01 -17.35 10.72
C GLN A 282 -25.43 -17.79 9.31
N LYS A 283 -26.68 -17.50 8.92
CA LYS A 283 -27.13 -17.71 7.54
C LYS A 283 -26.62 -16.58 6.64
N MET A 284 -26.02 -16.94 5.51
CA MET A 284 -25.48 -16.04 4.49
C MET A 284 -26.18 -16.29 3.16
N PRO A 285 -27.28 -15.56 2.87
CA PRO A 285 -28.05 -15.70 1.62
C PRO A 285 -27.18 -15.46 0.39
N ALA A 286 -27.39 -16.22 -0.70
CA ALA A 286 -26.65 -16.04 -1.96
C ALA A 286 -27.05 -14.76 -2.74
N SER A 287 -28.18 -14.16 -2.36
CA SER A 287 -28.75 -12.95 -2.96
C SER A 287 -29.66 -12.23 -1.95
N PRO A 288 -30.05 -10.97 -2.17
CA PRO A 288 -30.94 -10.21 -1.28
C PRO A 288 -32.42 -10.66 -1.34
N TRP A 289 -32.68 -11.96 -1.43
CA TRP A 289 -34.02 -12.56 -1.42
C TRP A 289 -34.79 -12.45 -0.08
N PRO A 290 -34.18 -12.39 1.12
CA PRO A 290 -34.94 -12.35 2.38
C PRO A 290 -35.72 -11.05 2.58
N GLU A 291 -36.86 -11.14 3.27
CA GLU A 291 -37.61 -9.97 3.78
C GLU A 291 -36.94 -9.33 5.01
N ASP A 292 -36.12 -10.08 5.76
CA ASP A 292 -35.38 -9.56 6.91
C ASP A 292 -34.27 -8.60 6.43
N PRO A 293 -34.23 -7.33 6.91
CA PRO A 293 -33.28 -6.34 6.41
C PRO A 293 -31.81 -6.69 6.62
N ARG A 294 -31.44 -7.40 7.70
CA ARG A 294 -30.05 -7.80 7.97
C ARG A 294 -29.63 -8.92 7.02
N LEU A 295 -30.49 -9.93 6.85
CA LEU A 295 -30.23 -11.02 5.90
C LEU A 295 -30.24 -10.51 4.45
N GLN A 296 -31.05 -9.49 4.13
CA GLN A 296 -31.03 -8.81 2.83
C GLN A 296 -29.72 -8.03 2.58
N GLU A 297 -29.19 -7.34 3.59
CA GLU A 297 -27.90 -6.66 3.51
C GLU A 297 -26.74 -7.65 3.36
N ILE A 298 -26.69 -8.71 4.19
CA ILE A 298 -25.72 -9.81 4.04
C ILE A 298 -25.84 -10.44 2.65
N GLY A 299 -27.05 -10.72 2.19
CA GLY A 299 -27.30 -11.31 0.86
C GLY A 299 -26.87 -10.41 -0.30
N SER A 300 -26.85 -9.09 -0.11
CA SER A 300 -26.31 -8.14 -1.09
C SER A 300 -24.78 -8.25 -1.18
N TRP A 301 -24.09 -8.34 -0.04
CA TRP A 301 -22.63 -8.46 0.02
C TRP A 301 -22.11 -9.83 -0.42
N VAL A 302 -22.81 -10.91 -0.05
CA VAL A 302 -22.52 -12.27 -0.56
C VAL A 302 -22.67 -12.29 -2.09
N GLN A 303 -23.75 -11.73 -2.64
CA GLN A 303 -23.93 -11.63 -4.09
C GLN A 303 -22.82 -10.81 -4.75
N ALA A 304 -22.40 -9.69 -4.14
CA ALA A 304 -21.33 -8.83 -4.66
C ALA A 304 -19.97 -9.56 -4.73
N SER A 305 -19.61 -10.37 -3.74
CA SER A 305 -18.38 -11.19 -3.79
C SER A 305 -18.53 -12.40 -4.73
N LEU A 306 -19.70 -13.05 -4.73
CA LEU A 306 -19.92 -14.29 -5.48
C LEU A 306 -19.96 -14.06 -7.00
N LEU A 307 -20.60 -12.99 -7.49
CA LEU A 307 -20.79 -12.74 -8.92
C LEU A 307 -19.49 -12.67 -9.76
N PRO A 308 -18.43 -11.95 -9.35
CA PRO A 308 -17.12 -12.04 -10.01
C PRO A 308 -16.41 -13.39 -9.69
N GLY A 309 -16.55 -13.89 -8.46
CA GLY A 309 -15.84 -15.08 -7.98
C GLY A 309 -16.24 -16.42 -8.58
N ILE A 310 -17.49 -16.57 -9.07
CA ILE A 310 -18.02 -17.81 -9.67
C ILE A 310 -17.06 -18.45 -10.67
N GLU A 311 -16.36 -17.63 -11.46
CA GLU A 311 -15.44 -18.06 -12.50
C GLU A 311 -14.03 -18.29 -11.97
N GLY A 312 -13.53 -17.43 -11.06
CA GLY A 312 -12.22 -17.59 -10.42
C GLY A 312 -12.12 -18.89 -9.62
N MET A 313 -13.13 -19.16 -8.78
CA MET A 313 -13.24 -20.39 -7.99
C MET A 313 -13.40 -21.65 -8.87
N ALA A 314 -14.07 -21.55 -10.02
CA ALA A 314 -14.33 -22.71 -10.88
C ALA A 314 -13.23 -23.02 -11.89
N MET A 315 -12.48 -22.01 -12.38
CA MET A 315 -11.61 -22.17 -13.55
C MET A 315 -10.56 -23.25 -13.35
N ALA A 316 -9.70 -23.14 -12.34
CA ALA A 316 -8.64 -24.12 -12.09
C ALA A 316 -9.22 -25.50 -11.74
N LEU A 317 -10.22 -25.58 -10.88
CA LEU A 317 -10.82 -26.84 -10.44
C LEU A 317 -11.46 -27.61 -11.60
N LEU A 318 -12.31 -26.96 -12.40
CA LEU A 318 -12.99 -27.63 -13.50
C LEU A 318 -12.05 -27.94 -14.67
N THR A 319 -11.06 -27.09 -14.99
CA THR A 319 -10.13 -27.38 -16.09
C THR A 319 -9.02 -28.35 -15.70
N ARG A 320 -8.37 -28.18 -14.53
CA ARG A 320 -7.25 -29.05 -14.10
C ARG A 320 -7.72 -30.41 -13.60
N VAL A 321 -8.79 -30.45 -12.79
CA VAL A 321 -9.20 -31.66 -12.05
C VAL A 321 -10.37 -32.40 -12.72
N MET A 322 -11.30 -31.65 -13.32
CA MET A 322 -12.47 -32.24 -14.01
C MET A 322 -12.30 -32.35 -15.53
N GLY A 323 -11.23 -31.79 -16.11
CA GLY A 323 -10.90 -31.88 -17.54
C GLY A 323 -11.80 -31.08 -18.48
N TRP A 324 -12.55 -30.09 -17.96
CA TRP A 324 -13.40 -29.21 -18.77
C TRP A 324 -12.56 -28.25 -19.61
N LYS A 325 -13.12 -27.76 -20.72
CA LYS A 325 -12.51 -26.66 -21.49
C LYS A 325 -12.85 -25.32 -20.82
N PRO A 326 -11.97 -24.30 -20.86
CA PRO A 326 -12.26 -22.98 -20.26
C PRO A 326 -13.57 -22.35 -20.74
N ALA A 327 -13.90 -22.51 -22.04
CA ALA A 327 -15.16 -22.02 -22.61
C ALA A 327 -16.41 -22.70 -22.00
N GLU A 328 -16.33 -23.96 -21.61
CA GLU A 328 -17.42 -24.70 -20.95
C GLU A 328 -17.63 -24.16 -19.53
N VAL A 329 -16.54 -23.81 -18.83
CA VAL A 329 -16.57 -23.17 -17.50
C VAL A 329 -17.16 -21.75 -17.57
N ILE A 330 -16.78 -20.94 -18.56
CA ILE A 330 -17.31 -19.57 -18.74
C ILE A 330 -18.83 -19.59 -19.00
N ILE A 331 -19.30 -20.50 -19.86
CA ILE A 331 -20.73 -20.69 -20.16
C ILE A 331 -21.48 -21.14 -18.90
N PHE A 332 -20.95 -22.14 -18.19
CA PHE A 332 -21.55 -22.63 -16.94
C PHE A 332 -21.60 -21.55 -15.86
N GLY A 333 -20.51 -20.81 -15.64
CA GLY A 333 -20.48 -19.67 -14.74
C GLY A 333 -21.47 -18.56 -15.12
N SER A 334 -21.83 -18.42 -16.40
CA SER A 334 -22.93 -17.52 -16.82
C SER A 334 -24.30 -17.99 -16.31
N GLN A 335 -24.55 -19.31 -16.29
CA GLN A 335 -25.79 -19.90 -15.76
C GLN A 335 -25.84 -19.77 -14.23
N VAL A 336 -24.73 -20.04 -13.53
CA VAL A 336 -24.62 -19.82 -12.07
C VAL A 336 -24.88 -18.35 -11.72
N ARG A 337 -24.35 -17.40 -12.51
CA ARG A 337 -24.62 -15.96 -12.37
C ARG A 337 -26.07 -15.56 -12.65
N GLN A 338 -26.88 -16.41 -13.30
CA GLN A 338 -28.32 -16.20 -13.46
C GLN A 338 -29.09 -16.70 -12.23
N ASP A 339 -28.81 -17.92 -11.76
CA ASP A 339 -29.41 -18.46 -10.54
C ASP A 339 -29.15 -17.58 -9.31
N VAL A 340 -27.90 -17.12 -9.14
CA VAL A 340 -27.50 -16.20 -8.05
C VAL A 340 -28.21 -14.84 -8.13
N LYS A 341 -28.69 -14.42 -9.31
CA LYS A 341 -29.48 -13.18 -9.48
C LYS A 341 -30.98 -13.40 -9.36
N ASN A 342 -31.45 -14.64 -9.42
CA ASN A 342 -32.85 -14.96 -9.29
C ASN A 342 -33.27 -14.87 -7.81
N LEU A 343 -33.96 -13.79 -7.43
CA LEU A 343 -34.49 -13.63 -6.07
C LEU A 343 -35.55 -14.67 -5.69
N GLY A 344 -36.08 -15.44 -6.65
CA GLY A 344 -36.93 -16.61 -6.40
C GLY A 344 -36.17 -17.91 -6.12
N VAL A 345 -34.84 -17.87 -6.00
CA VAL A 345 -33.99 -19.00 -5.58
C VAL A 345 -33.41 -18.66 -4.21
N HIS A 346 -34.00 -19.22 -3.15
CA HIS A 346 -33.66 -18.91 -1.76
C HIS A 346 -32.42 -19.68 -1.27
N ALA A 347 -31.36 -19.66 -2.09
CA ALA A 347 -30.08 -20.28 -1.81
C ALA A 347 -29.30 -19.50 -0.74
N TYR A 348 -28.54 -20.21 0.08
CA TYR A 348 -27.68 -19.63 1.11
C TYR A 348 -26.53 -20.58 1.50
N TRP A 349 -25.47 -20.03 2.10
CA TRP A 349 -24.48 -20.80 2.87
C TRP A 349 -24.64 -20.53 4.36
N TYR A 350 -24.06 -21.39 5.19
CA TYR A 350 -23.88 -21.07 6.60
C TYR A 350 -22.46 -20.58 6.83
N GLY A 351 -22.30 -19.33 7.23
CA GLY A 351 -21.06 -18.81 7.80
C GLY A 351 -20.90 -19.31 9.23
N TYR A 352 -19.74 -19.85 9.53
CA TYR A 352 -19.33 -20.31 10.86
C TYR A 352 -18.24 -19.39 11.40
N SER A 353 -18.28 -19.15 12.70
CA SER A 353 -17.14 -18.70 13.49
C SER A 353 -16.91 -19.74 14.58
N VAL A 354 -15.80 -20.46 14.51
CA VAL A 354 -15.42 -21.51 15.47
C VAL A 354 -14.13 -21.09 16.15
N TYR A 355 -14.14 -20.95 17.48
CA TYR A 355 -12.93 -20.65 18.25
C TYR A 355 -12.75 -21.56 19.45
N GLY A 356 -11.50 -21.79 19.84
CA GLY A 356 -11.11 -22.55 21.03
C GLY A 356 -9.96 -21.89 21.77
N ARG A 357 -9.84 -22.15 23.07
CA ARG A 357 -8.78 -21.60 23.92
C ARG A 357 -7.75 -22.68 24.28
N LYS A 358 -6.46 -22.36 24.27
CA LYS A 358 -5.42 -23.27 24.78
C LYS A 358 -5.50 -23.35 26.32
N PRO A 359 -5.56 -24.55 26.94
CA PRO A 359 -5.67 -24.66 28.39
C PRO A 359 -4.51 -24.04 29.17
N ALA A 360 -4.81 -23.47 30.34
CA ALA A 360 -3.82 -22.91 31.26
C ALA A 360 -3.31 -23.97 32.25
N SER A 361 -2.15 -24.56 31.97
CA SER A 361 -1.43 -25.43 32.93
C SER A 361 -0.69 -24.58 33.97
N LYS A 362 -0.72 -24.88 35.28
CA LYS A 362 -1.35 -26.00 36.01
C LYS A 362 -1.75 -25.49 37.41
N LYS A 363 -2.71 -26.16 38.07
CA LYS A 363 -3.23 -25.73 39.40
C LYS A 363 -2.15 -25.73 40.49
N GLU A 364 -1.92 -24.60 41.12
CA GLU A 364 -1.50 -24.55 42.53
C GLU A 364 -2.71 -24.45 43.46
N VAL A 365 -2.55 -24.87 44.71
CA VAL A 365 -3.62 -24.94 45.72
C VAL A 365 -3.51 -23.74 46.68
N PRO A 366 -4.63 -23.05 47.03
CA PRO A 366 -4.57 -21.91 47.93
C PRO A 366 -4.03 -22.27 49.31
N LYS A 367 -3.17 -21.40 49.87
CA LYS A 367 -2.90 -21.35 51.32
C LYS A 367 -3.67 -20.19 51.93
N GLU A 368 -4.43 -20.51 52.96
CA GLU A 368 -5.36 -19.60 53.63
C GLU A 368 -4.75 -18.94 54.88
N ILE A 369 -5.32 -17.79 55.24
CA ILE A 369 -5.43 -17.23 56.61
C ILE A 369 -4.12 -16.87 57.35
N LEU A 370 -3.98 -15.57 57.64
CA LEU A 370 -4.02 -15.04 59.02
C LEU A 370 -4.70 -13.66 59.03
N ARG A 371 -5.14 -13.17 60.20
CA ARG A 371 -6.13 -12.09 60.37
C ARG A 371 -5.59 -10.87 61.15
N GLU A 372 -6.15 -9.68 60.86
CA GLU A 372 -6.61 -8.58 61.77
C GLU A 372 -5.78 -8.19 63.03
N LYS A 373 -5.67 -6.95 63.56
CA LYS A 373 -6.26 -5.56 63.41
C LYS A 373 -5.48 -4.64 64.42
N PRO A 374 -5.91 -3.43 64.85
CA PRO A 374 -6.29 -2.19 64.16
C PRO A 374 -5.60 -0.90 64.78
N ASN A 375 -6.02 0.32 64.37
CA ASN A 375 -5.76 1.65 65.03
C ASN A 375 -4.27 2.11 65.09
N GLU A 376 -3.85 3.38 65.24
CA GLU A 376 -4.36 4.78 65.16
C GLU A 376 -3.14 5.74 65.27
N SER A 377 -3.13 7.08 65.05
CA SER A 377 -3.97 8.06 64.30
C SER A 377 -3.17 9.40 64.17
N LEU A 378 -3.80 10.57 64.41
CA LEU A 378 -3.24 11.94 64.48
C LEU A 378 -2.72 12.64 63.18
N GLN A 379 -2.95 13.96 63.14
CA GLN A 379 -2.59 14.91 62.06
C GLN A 379 -1.41 15.81 62.48
N VAL A 380 -0.61 16.29 61.53
CA VAL A 380 0.10 17.58 61.62
C VAL A 380 0.11 18.25 60.24
N ASP A 381 -0.37 19.50 60.16
CA ASP A 381 -0.29 20.34 58.96
C ASP A 381 1.04 21.12 58.91
N SER A 382 1.78 21.06 57.80
CA SER A 382 2.77 22.08 57.37
C SER A 382 3.56 21.65 56.12
N PRO A 383 4.19 22.63 55.44
CA PRO A 383 3.56 23.54 54.50
C PRO A 383 3.25 22.85 53.15
N LYS A 384 2.51 23.53 52.25
CA LYS A 384 2.26 23.03 50.90
C LYS A 384 3.57 22.79 50.13
N ARG A 385 3.97 21.53 49.97
CA ARG A 385 4.84 21.11 48.87
C ARG A 385 4.02 21.09 47.59
N GLU A 386 4.48 21.76 46.56
CA GLU A 386 3.87 21.67 45.23
C GLU A 386 4.27 20.33 44.61
N ASN A 387 3.40 19.33 44.76
CA ASN A 387 3.62 18.01 44.21
C ASN A 387 3.65 18.08 42.68
N LEU A 388 4.84 17.92 42.10
CA LEU A 388 5.04 17.79 40.65
C LEU A 388 4.13 16.68 40.10
N LYS A 389 3.42 16.97 39.01
CA LYS A 389 2.50 16.03 38.35
C LYS A 389 2.88 15.84 36.90
N ARG A 390 3.08 14.58 36.48
CA ARG A 390 3.16 14.22 35.06
C ARG A 390 1.82 14.46 34.37
N LYS A 391 1.87 14.89 33.11
CA LYS A 391 0.73 14.99 32.20
C LYS A 391 1.21 14.68 30.79
N LYS A 392 0.69 13.62 30.17
CA LYS A 392 1.02 13.25 28.79
C LYS A 392 0.17 14.07 27.81
N TYR A 393 0.74 14.38 26.65
CA TYR A 393 0.16 15.18 25.58
C TYR A 393 0.53 14.54 24.23
N TYR A 394 -0.28 14.76 23.20
CA TYR A 394 -0.09 14.18 21.88
C TYR A 394 -0.32 15.22 20.78
N GLY A 395 0.53 15.24 19.74
CA GLY A 395 0.34 16.07 18.55
C GLY A 395 0.12 17.57 18.84
N SER A 396 -1.04 18.09 18.43
CA SER A 396 -1.45 19.49 18.62
C SER A 396 -1.90 19.83 20.04
N SER A 397 -1.96 18.87 20.97
CA SER A 397 -2.32 19.14 22.37
C SER A 397 -1.11 19.51 23.25
N ILE A 398 0.11 19.54 22.71
CA ILE A 398 1.31 19.96 23.42
C ILE A 398 1.16 21.46 23.79
N PRO A 399 1.47 21.89 25.04
CA PRO A 399 1.35 23.29 25.43
C PRO A 399 2.17 24.23 24.55
N GLU A 400 1.59 25.37 24.16
CA GLU A 400 2.26 26.40 23.33
C GLU A 400 3.54 26.97 23.97
N LYS A 401 3.70 26.84 25.29
CA LYS A 401 4.88 27.31 26.04
C LYS A 401 5.27 26.34 27.14
N TYR A 402 6.51 25.87 27.08
CA TYR A 402 7.20 25.11 28.11
C TYR A 402 8.70 25.41 28.09
N ALA A 403 9.37 25.15 29.21
CA ALA A 403 10.83 25.12 29.33
C ALA A 403 11.36 23.69 29.12
N ILE A 404 12.63 23.53 28.75
CA ILE A 404 13.25 22.22 28.54
C ILE A 404 14.64 22.16 29.20
N LEU A 405 15.02 21.01 29.79
CA LEU A 405 16.35 20.82 30.40
C LEU A 405 17.28 20.05 29.46
N SER A 406 18.37 20.71 29.05
CA SER A 406 19.54 20.06 28.46
C SER A 406 20.62 19.82 29.52
N HIS A 407 21.14 18.59 29.58
CA HIS A 407 22.22 18.24 30.50
C HIS A 407 22.94 16.95 30.09
N THR A 408 24.19 16.77 30.54
CA THR A 408 24.86 15.46 30.47
C THR A 408 24.44 14.60 31.66
N TRP A 409 24.00 13.36 31.43
CA TRP A 409 23.60 12.43 32.50
C TRP A 409 24.78 12.07 33.41
N GLU A 410 24.52 11.91 34.71
CA GLU A 410 25.46 11.47 35.75
C GLU A 410 24.91 10.25 36.53
N SER A 411 25.73 9.66 37.40
CA SER A 411 25.27 8.56 38.26
C SER A 411 24.19 9.04 39.24
N GLY A 412 23.01 8.43 39.20
CA GLY A 412 21.90 8.82 40.06
C GLY A 412 20.91 9.82 39.45
N GLU A 413 20.81 9.87 38.12
CA GLU A 413 19.61 10.41 37.46
C GLU A 413 18.33 9.75 37.97
N ALA A 414 17.23 10.50 37.88
CA ALA A 414 15.90 9.98 38.16
C ALA A 414 15.16 9.68 36.86
N SER A 415 14.58 8.48 36.81
CA SER A 415 13.84 7.92 35.70
C SER A 415 12.38 8.38 35.68
N PHE A 416 11.67 8.05 34.60
CA PHE A 416 10.22 8.15 34.50
C PHE A 416 9.48 7.50 35.69
N GLN A 417 9.97 6.38 36.21
CA GLN A 417 9.32 5.65 37.31
C GLN A 417 9.54 6.29 38.69
N ASP A 418 10.51 7.19 38.85
CA ASP A 418 10.77 7.90 40.11
C ASP A 418 9.79 9.06 40.35
N VAL A 419 9.13 9.58 39.30
CA VAL A 419 8.30 10.79 39.37
C VAL A 419 7.00 10.52 40.14
N GLY A 420 6.98 10.93 41.41
CA GLY A 420 5.89 10.72 42.36
C GLY A 420 6.22 9.74 43.50
N ASN A 421 7.38 9.08 43.46
CA ASN A 421 7.88 8.25 44.56
C ASN A 421 8.66 9.12 45.56
N THR A 422 8.04 9.46 46.69
CA THR A 422 8.60 10.32 47.75
C THR A 422 10.01 9.93 48.20
N GLU A 423 10.34 8.63 48.24
CA GLU A 423 11.66 8.14 48.65
C GLU A 423 12.72 8.44 47.58
N ALA A 424 12.44 8.09 46.32
CA ALA A 424 13.32 8.42 45.19
C ALA A 424 13.52 9.94 45.04
N MET A 425 12.45 10.72 45.21
CA MET A 425 12.44 12.18 45.19
C MET A 425 13.25 12.84 46.32
N THR A 426 13.69 12.10 47.34
CA THR A 426 14.56 12.59 48.43
C THR A 426 15.96 12.00 48.43
N SER A 427 16.22 10.94 47.66
CA SER A 427 17.48 10.17 47.70
C SER A 427 18.33 10.28 46.43
N LYS A 428 17.75 10.57 45.26
CA LYS A 428 18.48 10.62 43.98
C LYS A 428 19.09 12.01 43.70
N PRO A 429 20.42 12.14 43.46
CA PRO A 429 21.05 13.42 43.12
C PRO A 429 20.43 14.16 41.93
N GLY A 430 19.98 13.43 40.89
CA GLY A 430 19.31 14.01 39.73
C GLY A 430 18.05 14.80 40.06
N TRP A 431 17.40 14.52 41.20
CA TRP A 431 16.19 15.23 41.63
C TRP A 431 16.45 16.71 42.01
N ALA A 432 17.69 17.05 42.41
CA ALA A 432 18.07 18.44 42.64
C ALA A 432 17.98 19.27 41.35
N LYS A 433 18.46 18.73 40.22
CA LYS A 433 18.37 19.37 38.90
C LYS A 433 16.93 19.55 38.44
N ILE A 434 16.09 18.52 38.64
CA ILE A 434 14.67 18.54 38.26
C ILE A 434 13.91 19.62 39.06
N ASN A 435 14.08 19.66 40.38
CA ASN A 435 13.48 20.71 41.22
C ASN A 435 13.94 22.11 40.81
N GLN A 436 15.22 22.29 40.53
CA GLN A 436 15.80 23.59 40.15
C GLN A 436 15.37 24.06 38.76
N THR A 437 15.24 23.13 37.80
CA THR A 437 14.64 23.36 36.48
C THR A 437 13.20 23.86 36.62
N CYS A 438 12.38 23.17 37.42
CA CYS A 438 11.01 23.57 37.69
C CYS A 438 10.92 24.93 38.40
N ARG A 439 11.84 25.24 39.32
CA ARG A 439 11.91 26.56 39.98
C ARG A 439 12.19 27.68 38.98
N LEU A 440 13.21 27.53 38.13
CA LEU A 440 13.54 28.51 37.09
C LEU A 440 12.40 28.67 36.08
N ALA A 441 11.79 27.56 35.64
CA ALA A 441 10.61 27.57 34.79
C ALA A 441 9.47 28.40 35.40
N LEU A 442 9.12 28.17 36.67
CA LEU A 442 8.07 28.93 37.36
C LEU A 442 8.42 30.41 37.55
N GLU A 443 9.68 30.73 37.89
CA GLU A 443 10.15 32.12 38.06
C GLU A 443 10.14 32.90 36.74
N GLN A 444 10.35 32.23 35.60
CA GLN A 444 10.20 32.80 34.26
C GLN A 444 8.77 32.68 33.68
N GLY A 445 7.81 32.16 34.44
CA GLY A 445 6.38 32.12 34.09
C GLY A 445 5.88 30.87 33.34
N TYR A 446 6.71 29.84 33.18
CA TYR A 446 6.34 28.59 32.51
C TYR A 446 5.65 27.60 33.46
N SER A 447 4.49 27.09 33.05
CA SER A 447 3.73 26.09 33.83
C SER A 447 4.14 24.63 33.57
N TYR A 448 5.07 24.40 32.63
CA TYR A 448 5.53 23.08 32.20
C TYR A 448 7.04 23.09 31.94
N ALA A 449 7.71 22.02 32.36
CA ALA A 449 9.10 21.73 32.05
C ALA A 449 9.20 20.30 31.49
N TRP A 450 9.97 20.10 30.41
CA TRP A 450 10.28 18.77 29.86
C TRP A 450 11.72 18.39 30.16
N ILE A 451 11.94 17.13 30.54
CA ILE A 451 13.24 16.61 31.00
C ILE A 451 13.37 15.15 30.53
N ASP A 452 14.34 14.86 29.66
CA ASP A 452 14.46 13.57 28.97
C ASP A 452 14.53 12.36 29.92
N THR A 453 15.18 12.52 31.09
CA THR A 453 15.41 11.44 32.06
C THR A 453 14.12 10.98 32.72
N CYS A 454 13.14 11.86 32.88
CA CYS A 454 11.92 11.58 33.64
C CYS A 454 10.60 11.84 32.88
N CYS A 455 10.66 12.35 31.64
CA CYS A 455 9.50 12.53 30.75
C CYS A 455 9.34 11.42 29.69
N ILE A 456 10.36 10.61 29.42
CA ILE A 456 10.32 9.46 28.48
C ILE A 456 10.36 8.14 29.26
N ASP A 457 9.41 7.22 29.05
CA ASP A 457 9.52 5.86 29.60
C ASP A 457 10.52 5.02 28.80
N LYS A 458 11.80 5.15 29.14
CA LYS A 458 12.93 4.43 28.51
C LYS A 458 12.87 2.88 28.69
N THR A 459 11.85 2.34 29.36
CA THR A 459 11.55 0.89 29.42
C THR A 459 10.56 0.42 28.34
N ASN A 460 9.85 1.33 27.67
CA ASN A 460 9.01 1.07 26.52
C ASN A 460 9.78 1.39 25.23
N PHE A 461 10.14 0.37 24.45
CA PHE A 461 10.92 0.55 23.22
C PHE A 461 10.19 1.42 22.18
N THR A 462 8.87 1.30 22.06
CA THR A 462 8.07 2.11 21.13
C THR A 462 8.07 3.59 21.55
N GLU A 463 7.90 3.89 22.84
CA GLU A 463 7.97 5.29 23.33
C GLU A 463 9.41 5.85 23.23
N LEU A 464 10.43 5.00 23.37
CA LEU A 464 11.84 5.39 23.15
C LEU A 464 12.14 5.71 21.68
N VAL A 465 11.63 4.91 20.73
CA VAL A 465 11.77 5.15 19.28
C VAL A 465 10.98 6.39 18.85
N GLU A 466 9.74 6.56 19.33
CA GLU A 466 8.93 7.76 19.12
C GLU A 466 9.67 9.00 19.66
N ALA A 467 10.20 8.92 20.87
CA ALA A 467 10.92 10.00 21.52
C ALA A 467 12.19 10.40 20.76
N ILE A 468 13.02 9.45 20.33
CA ILE A 468 14.27 9.74 19.61
C ILE A 468 14.01 10.41 18.25
N ASN A 469 12.99 9.97 17.50
CA ASN A 469 12.61 10.63 16.24
C ASN A 469 11.88 11.97 16.47
N SER A 470 11.33 12.21 17.67
CA SER A 470 10.62 13.45 18.02
C SER A 470 11.44 14.49 18.78
N MET A 471 12.59 14.13 19.37
CA MET A 471 13.24 14.96 20.39
C MET A 471 13.68 16.32 19.85
N PHE A 472 14.17 16.40 18.61
CA PHE A 472 14.52 17.66 17.95
C PHE A 472 13.32 18.61 17.90
N LYS A 473 12.14 18.10 17.57
CA LYS A 473 10.89 18.87 17.49
C LYS A 473 10.42 19.34 18.86
N TRP A 474 10.71 18.57 19.92
CA TRP A 474 10.45 18.98 21.31
C TRP A 474 11.42 20.05 21.81
N TYR A 475 12.67 20.06 21.37
CA TYR A 475 13.59 21.18 21.62
C TYR A 475 13.22 22.42 20.78
N ALA A 476 12.90 22.26 19.49
CA ALA A 476 12.50 23.36 18.60
C ALA A 476 11.22 24.09 19.07
N ARG A 477 10.24 23.35 19.61
CA ARG A 477 8.99 23.91 20.17
C ARG A 477 9.10 24.39 21.61
N SER A 478 10.25 24.20 22.28
CA SER A 478 10.46 24.77 23.61
C SER A 478 10.60 26.29 23.52
N THR A 479 10.06 27.01 24.50
CA THR A 479 10.24 28.48 24.56
C THR A 479 11.63 28.84 25.06
N ILE A 480 12.21 27.96 25.89
CA ILE A 480 13.53 28.14 26.46
C ILE A 480 14.16 26.80 26.86
N CYS A 481 15.45 26.65 26.58
CA CYS A 481 16.26 25.52 27.03
C CYS A 481 17.27 25.98 28.09
N TYR A 482 17.26 25.34 29.25
CA TYR A 482 18.29 25.52 30.27
C TYR A 482 19.40 24.48 30.04
N ALA A 483 20.62 24.92 29.74
CA ALA A 483 21.78 24.06 29.53
C ALA A 483 22.63 24.01 30.82
N TYR A 484 22.52 22.90 31.55
CA TYR A 484 23.22 22.71 32.83
C TYR A 484 24.63 22.11 32.64
N LEU A 485 25.65 22.95 32.83
CA LEU A 485 27.06 22.63 32.70
C LEU A 485 27.62 22.10 34.03
N ALA A 486 27.30 20.85 34.34
CA ALA A 486 27.66 20.16 35.59
C ALA A 486 29.18 20.11 35.90
N ASP A 487 30.05 20.42 34.94
CA ASP A 487 31.52 20.44 35.05
C ASP A 487 32.15 21.84 35.05
N VAL A 488 31.34 22.91 34.94
CA VAL A 488 31.75 24.32 35.02
C VAL A 488 31.33 24.90 36.38
N GLY A 489 32.05 25.90 36.90
CA GLY A 489 31.71 26.62 38.13
C GLY A 489 32.22 25.97 39.43
N GLY A 490 31.77 26.49 40.57
CA GLY A 490 32.24 26.09 41.89
C GLY A 490 33.76 26.18 42.05
N ALA A 491 34.38 25.08 42.49
CA ALA A 491 35.83 24.95 42.64
C ALA A 491 36.55 24.35 41.41
N ARG A 492 35.89 24.31 40.24
CA ARG A 492 36.39 23.66 39.01
C ARG A 492 37.12 24.67 38.12
N THR A 493 38.09 24.20 37.33
CA THR A 493 38.91 25.04 36.42
C THR A 493 38.50 24.94 34.95
N THR A 494 37.45 24.19 34.63
CA THR A 494 36.90 24.00 33.28
C THR A 494 36.38 25.34 32.72
N ARG A 495 36.86 25.76 31.55
CA ARG A 495 36.25 26.88 30.80
C ARG A 495 34.96 26.39 30.13
N LEU A 496 34.03 27.29 29.84
CA LEU A 496 32.74 26.93 29.21
C LEU A 496 32.92 26.12 27.91
N GLN A 497 33.81 26.59 27.02
CA GLN A 497 34.16 25.90 25.77
C GLN A 497 34.80 24.50 25.97
N ASP A 498 35.39 24.24 27.14
CA ASP A 498 36.02 22.95 27.46
C ASP A 498 35.04 21.97 28.12
N SER A 499 33.79 22.39 28.41
CA SER A 499 32.78 21.55 29.05
C SER A 499 32.44 20.32 28.20
N ARG A 500 32.32 19.17 28.87
CA ARG A 500 31.88 17.90 28.29
C ARG A 500 30.48 17.98 27.65
N TRP A 501 29.68 18.99 28.01
CA TRP A 501 28.39 19.28 27.37
C TRP A 501 28.56 19.56 25.88
N PHE A 502 29.62 20.26 25.44
CA PHE A 502 29.88 20.51 24.02
C PHE A 502 30.40 19.29 23.26
N THR A 503 30.81 18.22 23.95
CA THR A 503 31.23 16.94 23.32
C THR A 503 30.13 15.89 23.27
N GLN A 504 29.07 15.96 24.09
CA GLN A 504 28.02 14.93 24.06
C GLN A 504 27.24 14.99 22.74
N GLY A 505 26.95 13.86 22.09
CA GLY A 505 26.22 13.83 20.80
C GLY A 505 24.84 14.47 20.88
N TRP A 506 24.00 14.00 21.80
CA TRP A 506 22.62 14.48 21.97
C TRP A 506 22.53 16.00 22.17
N THR A 507 23.42 16.64 22.94
CA THR A 507 23.40 18.10 23.18
C THR A 507 23.65 18.96 21.93
N LEU A 508 23.96 18.37 20.76
CA LEU A 508 24.01 19.12 19.49
C LEU A 508 22.61 19.63 19.09
N GLN A 509 21.58 18.78 19.10
CA GLN A 509 20.22 19.22 18.78
C GLN A 509 19.67 20.16 19.87
N GLU A 510 20.05 19.94 21.13
CA GLU A 510 19.68 20.77 22.27
C GLU A 510 20.31 22.17 22.21
N LEU A 511 21.48 22.30 21.56
CA LEU A 511 22.13 23.59 21.28
C LEU A 511 21.47 24.36 20.14
N ILE A 512 21.07 23.69 19.05
CA ILE A 512 20.64 24.37 17.83
C ILE A 512 19.12 24.53 17.68
N ALA A 513 18.34 23.56 18.17
CA ALA A 513 16.90 23.54 17.91
C ALA A 513 16.12 24.60 18.70
N PRO A 514 16.36 24.86 20.01
CA PRO A 514 15.60 25.85 20.76
C PRO A 514 15.83 27.28 20.27
N SER A 515 14.76 28.08 20.29
CA SER A 515 14.82 29.53 20.02
C SER A 515 15.74 30.24 21.02
N GLN A 516 15.59 29.99 22.32
CA GLN A 516 16.45 30.51 23.39
C GLN A 516 17.14 29.37 24.16
N VAL A 517 18.44 29.52 24.40
CA VAL A 517 19.25 28.62 25.25
C VAL A 517 19.99 29.46 26.28
N GLU A 518 19.86 29.12 27.56
CA GLU A 518 20.51 29.77 28.71
C GLU A 518 21.47 28.80 29.40
N PHE A 519 22.74 29.19 29.54
CA PHE A 519 23.77 28.35 30.16
C PHE A 519 23.88 28.62 31.66
N TYR A 520 23.97 27.54 32.44
CA TYR A 520 24.10 27.55 33.89
C TYR A 520 25.28 26.69 34.33
N ASP A 521 26.02 27.13 35.36
CA ASP A 521 27.07 26.34 35.97
C ASP A 521 26.53 25.32 37.00
N VAL A 522 27.44 24.54 37.62
CA VAL A 522 27.11 23.53 38.64
C VAL A 522 26.32 24.09 39.84
N ASP A 523 26.53 25.36 40.18
CA ASP A 523 25.85 26.06 41.28
C ASP A 523 24.53 26.74 40.82
N TRP A 524 24.13 26.48 39.56
CA TRP A 524 23.01 27.11 38.85
C TRP A 524 23.09 28.64 38.77
N LYS A 525 24.30 29.17 38.67
CA LYS A 525 24.55 30.56 38.30
C LYS A 525 24.46 30.70 36.78
N PHE A 526 23.69 31.68 36.32
CA PHE A 526 23.59 32.04 34.90
C PHE A 526 24.93 32.52 34.35
N LEU A 527 25.32 32.01 33.18
CA LEU A 527 26.59 32.30 32.50
C LEU A 527 26.42 33.18 31.25
N GLY A 528 25.25 33.10 30.59
CA GLY A 528 24.95 33.79 29.34
C GLY A 528 23.97 33.00 28.48
N THR A 529 23.42 33.63 27.44
CA THR A 529 22.65 32.94 26.38
C THR A 529 23.57 32.39 25.29
N ARG A 530 23.05 31.55 24.38
CA ARG A 530 23.72 31.15 23.14
C ARG A 530 24.14 32.34 22.25
N ALA A 531 23.41 33.46 22.30
CA ALA A 531 23.76 34.67 21.56
C ALA A 531 24.93 35.42 22.21
N ASP A 532 24.91 35.57 23.55
CA ASP A 532 25.98 36.23 24.31
C ASP A 532 27.32 35.49 24.17
N LEU A 533 27.28 34.16 24.20
CA LEU A 533 28.44 33.26 24.17
C LEU A 533 28.74 32.72 22.77
N SER A 534 28.27 33.42 21.73
CA SER A 534 28.28 32.92 20.35
C SER A 534 29.68 32.78 19.74
N ASP A 535 30.68 33.52 20.23
CA ASP A 535 32.08 33.35 19.83
C ASP A 535 32.68 32.05 20.39
N GLU A 536 32.55 31.80 21.70
CA GLU A 536 33.05 30.58 22.35
C GLU A 536 32.33 29.32 21.83
N VAL A 537 31.02 29.43 21.56
CA VAL A 537 30.24 28.33 20.98
C VAL A 537 30.65 28.10 19.52
N GLN A 538 30.88 29.13 18.69
CA GLN A 538 31.39 28.96 17.33
C GLN A 538 32.78 28.29 17.34
N GLU A 539 33.72 28.79 18.15
CA GLU A 539 35.08 28.23 18.26
C GLU A 539 35.02 26.73 18.60
N ARG A 540 34.13 26.35 19.53
CA ARG A 540 34.03 24.97 20.00
C ARG A 540 33.31 24.03 19.04
N THR A 541 32.28 24.50 18.34
CA THR A 541 31.33 23.64 17.63
C THR A 541 31.41 23.70 16.10
N ARG A 542 32.04 24.73 15.52
CA ARG A 542 32.01 25.06 14.08
C ARG A 542 30.63 25.50 13.56
N ILE A 543 29.66 25.75 14.43
CA ILE A 543 28.37 26.36 14.03
C ILE A 543 28.60 27.85 13.78
N ASP A 544 28.05 28.38 12.69
CA ASP A 544 28.27 29.78 12.29
C ASP A 544 27.63 30.77 13.28
N LYS A 545 28.36 31.84 13.62
CA LYS A 545 27.93 32.83 14.61
C LYS A 545 26.56 33.46 14.28
N GLU A 546 26.33 33.75 13.01
CA GLU A 546 25.06 34.30 12.53
C GLU A 546 23.89 33.34 12.79
N PHE A 547 24.09 32.03 12.61
CA PHE A 547 23.09 31.02 12.95
C PHE A 547 22.88 30.93 14.47
N LEU A 548 23.94 30.99 15.28
CA LEU A 548 23.82 30.95 16.76
C LEU A 548 23.02 32.12 17.35
N ILE A 549 23.10 33.30 16.72
CA ILE A 549 22.41 34.54 17.12
C ILE A 549 20.98 34.60 16.54
N ASN A 550 20.79 34.27 15.26
CA ASN A 550 19.57 34.62 14.51
C ASN A 550 18.43 33.58 14.57
N VAL A 551 18.44 32.61 15.51
CA VAL A 551 17.34 31.62 15.67
C VAL A 551 16.06 32.27 16.22
N THR A 552 15.41 33.02 15.35
CA THR A 552 14.16 33.76 15.57
C THR A 552 13.07 33.35 14.58
N GLU A 553 13.46 32.75 13.45
CA GLU A 553 12.61 31.99 12.54
C GLU A 553 12.67 30.49 12.87
N SER A 554 11.88 29.65 12.20
CA SER A 554 11.90 28.21 12.45
C SER A 554 13.27 27.61 12.07
N VAL A 555 13.91 26.93 13.01
CA VAL A 555 15.15 26.19 12.74
C VAL A 555 14.96 25.10 11.67
N GLU A 556 13.74 24.56 11.56
CA GLU A 556 13.36 23.57 10.54
C GLU A 556 13.37 24.16 9.11
N ASP A 557 13.11 25.48 8.98
CA ASP A 557 13.15 26.20 7.69
C ASP A 557 14.58 26.66 7.34
N MET A 558 15.43 26.94 8.32
CA MET A 558 16.82 27.40 8.11
C MET A 558 17.80 26.28 7.76
N LEU A 559 17.65 25.08 8.35
CA LEU A 559 18.57 23.96 8.14
C LEU A 559 18.70 23.50 6.67
N PRO A 560 17.63 23.45 5.85
CA PRO A 560 17.70 23.09 4.42
C PRO A 560 18.66 23.93 3.57
N ASP A 561 18.86 25.22 3.89
CA ASP A 561 19.80 26.09 3.15
C ASP A 561 21.27 25.87 3.54
N ILE A 562 21.53 25.18 4.65
CA ILE A 562 22.89 24.87 5.14
C ILE A 562 23.34 23.52 4.56
N PRO A 563 24.46 23.47 3.81
CA PRO A 563 24.94 22.23 3.20
C PRO A 563 25.13 21.09 4.20
N ILE A 564 24.77 19.87 3.78
CA ILE A 564 24.87 18.63 4.57
C ILE A 564 26.28 18.45 5.14
N ALA A 565 27.33 18.71 4.35
CA ALA A 565 28.72 18.66 4.82
C ALA A 565 29.00 19.59 6.01
N ARG A 566 28.43 20.81 5.96
CA ARG A 566 28.63 21.82 7.01
C ARG A 566 27.88 21.40 8.28
N ARG A 567 26.64 20.93 8.16
CA ARG A 567 25.85 20.35 9.27
C ARG A 567 26.54 19.13 9.90
N MET A 568 27.08 18.22 9.08
CA MET A 568 27.89 17.09 9.56
C MET A 568 29.13 17.54 10.33
N SER A 569 29.77 18.65 9.92
CA SER A 569 30.96 19.18 10.61
C SER A 569 30.67 19.62 12.05
N TRP A 570 29.44 20.00 12.39
CA TRP A 570 29.03 20.36 13.76
C TRP A 570 29.02 19.15 14.72
N ALA A 571 28.92 17.93 14.15
CA ALA A 571 29.00 16.67 14.87
C ALA A 571 30.43 16.10 14.95
N ALA A 572 31.43 16.77 14.37
CA ALA A 572 32.75 16.17 14.15
C ALA A 572 33.58 15.84 15.41
N ASP A 573 33.36 16.57 16.51
CA ASP A 573 34.00 16.32 17.82
C ASP A 573 33.03 15.69 18.84
N ARG A 574 31.87 15.21 18.38
CA ARG A 574 30.83 14.66 19.26
C ARG A 574 31.10 13.19 19.60
N ILE A 575 30.71 12.81 20.81
CA ILE A 575 30.94 11.50 21.44
C ILE A 575 29.62 11.04 22.08
N THR A 576 29.33 9.76 21.99
CA THR A 576 28.14 9.11 22.54
C THR A 576 28.51 7.84 23.30
N THR A 577 27.66 7.41 24.24
CA THR A 577 27.92 6.21 25.07
C THR A 577 27.70 4.91 24.31
N ARG A 578 26.80 4.92 23.32
CA ARG A 578 26.62 3.89 22.30
C ARG A 578 27.15 4.42 20.97
N GLU A 579 27.64 3.56 20.09
CA GLU A 579 28.20 3.97 18.79
C GLU A 579 27.09 4.46 17.84
N GLU A 580 25.92 3.81 17.88
CA GLU A 580 24.79 4.11 17.01
C GLU A 580 24.08 5.43 17.37
N ASP A 581 24.14 5.83 18.65
CA ASP A 581 23.63 7.13 19.11
C ASP A 581 24.31 8.31 18.38
N LEU A 582 25.53 8.12 17.83
CA LEU A 582 26.22 9.14 17.02
C LEU A 582 25.49 9.43 15.69
N ALA A 583 24.67 8.48 15.22
CA ALA A 583 23.73 8.69 14.13
C ALA A 583 22.37 9.19 14.63
N TYR A 584 21.83 8.54 15.67
CA TYR A 584 20.47 8.84 16.17
C TYR A 584 20.35 10.26 16.76
N CYS A 585 21.42 10.82 17.33
CA CYS A 585 21.43 12.21 17.80
C CYS A 585 21.37 13.27 16.67
N LEU A 586 21.49 12.86 15.40
CA LEU A 586 21.54 13.76 14.25
C LEU A 586 20.26 13.76 13.40
N LEU A 587 19.31 12.83 13.63
CA LEU A 587 18.11 12.63 12.81
C LEU A 587 17.37 13.95 12.50
N GLY A 588 16.98 14.69 13.53
CA GLY A 588 16.30 15.98 13.37
C GLY A 588 17.17 17.12 12.83
N VAL A 589 18.51 17.04 12.94
CA VAL A 589 19.44 18.01 12.32
C VAL A 589 19.43 17.90 10.79
N PHE A 590 19.02 16.73 10.29
CA PHE A 590 18.90 16.42 8.87
C PHE A 590 17.46 16.28 8.37
N GLY A 591 16.47 16.18 9.26
CA GLY A 591 15.05 16.03 8.93
C GLY A 591 14.61 14.60 8.62
N VAL A 592 15.48 13.61 8.83
CA VAL A 592 15.26 12.20 8.49
C VAL A 592 14.77 11.38 9.68
N ASN A 593 14.13 10.23 9.41
CA ASN A 593 13.69 9.26 10.43
C ASN A 593 14.23 7.88 10.04
N MET A 594 14.61 7.04 11.01
CA MET A 594 15.11 5.68 10.71
C MET A 594 14.82 4.69 11.85
N PRO A 595 14.65 3.38 11.56
CA PRO A 595 14.59 2.34 12.59
C PRO A 595 15.87 2.28 13.43
N LEU A 596 15.72 2.31 14.75
CA LEU A 596 16.81 2.23 15.72
C LEU A 596 17.24 0.76 15.89
N LEU A 597 18.37 0.40 15.32
CA LEU A 597 18.99 -0.92 15.49
C LEU A 597 20.22 -0.74 16.40
N TYR A 598 20.11 -1.17 17.66
CA TYR A 598 21.25 -1.21 18.57
C TYR A 598 21.96 -2.55 18.43
N GLY A 599 23.28 -2.52 18.26
CA GLY A 599 24.11 -3.67 17.87
C GLY A 599 24.72 -3.56 16.46
N GLU A 600 24.41 -2.53 15.67
CA GLU A 600 24.97 -2.36 14.32
C GLU A 600 26.23 -1.47 14.25
N GLY A 601 26.59 -0.80 15.36
CA GLY A 601 27.74 0.09 15.44
C GLY A 601 27.71 1.22 14.40
N SER A 602 28.87 1.53 13.81
CA SER A 602 29.03 2.58 12.79
C SER A 602 28.19 2.39 11.53
N ARG A 603 27.57 1.22 11.30
CA ARG A 603 26.58 1.04 10.23
C ARG A 603 25.39 1.99 10.39
N ALA A 604 25.02 2.37 11.61
CA ALA A 604 23.95 3.33 11.86
C ALA A 604 24.24 4.70 11.21
N PHE A 605 25.51 5.13 11.21
CA PHE A 605 25.92 6.39 10.57
C PHE A 605 26.02 6.29 9.05
N ILE A 606 26.28 5.09 8.50
CA ILE A 606 26.16 4.83 7.06
C ILE A 606 24.68 4.94 6.65
N ARG A 607 23.78 4.24 7.36
CA ARG A 607 22.32 4.31 7.15
C ARG A 607 21.77 5.74 7.27
N LEU A 608 22.25 6.53 8.23
CA LEU A 608 21.89 7.96 8.32
C LEU A 608 22.16 8.71 7.01
N GLN A 609 23.32 8.49 6.38
CA GLN A 609 23.63 9.10 5.09
C GLN A 609 22.79 8.51 3.95
N GLU A 610 22.45 7.23 3.99
CA GLU A 610 21.53 6.60 3.04
C GLU A 610 20.12 7.23 3.11
N GLU A 611 19.58 7.48 4.31
CA GLU A 611 18.31 8.21 4.47
C GLU A 611 18.41 9.67 3.98
N ILE A 612 19.50 10.38 4.29
CA ILE A 612 19.71 11.76 3.81
C ILE A 612 19.74 11.82 2.28
N ILE A 613 20.33 10.83 1.61
CA ILE A 613 20.40 10.76 0.13
C ILE A 613 19.02 10.52 -0.50
N LYS A 614 18.07 9.91 0.21
CA LYS A 614 16.67 9.77 -0.27
C LYS A 614 15.93 11.11 -0.25
N GLU A 615 16.18 11.93 0.79
CA GLU A 615 15.46 13.18 1.03
C GLU A 615 16.11 14.42 0.38
N THR A 616 17.39 14.39 0.00
CA THR A 616 18.05 15.54 -0.65
C THR A 616 19.11 15.19 -1.69
N HIS A 617 19.16 16.02 -2.75
CA HIS A 617 20.19 15.97 -3.79
C HIS A 617 21.46 16.78 -3.44
N ASP A 618 21.66 17.21 -2.18
CA ASP A 618 22.87 17.93 -1.78
C ASP A 618 24.12 17.02 -1.79
N THR A 619 24.79 17.01 -2.95
CA THR A 619 26.08 16.34 -3.19
C THR A 619 27.19 16.69 -2.18
N SER A 620 27.04 17.71 -1.34
CA SER A 620 27.99 17.98 -0.25
C SER A 620 28.07 16.82 0.77
N ILE A 621 27.09 15.92 0.83
CA ILE A 621 27.21 14.69 1.64
C ILE A 621 28.44 13.84 1.30
N PHE A 622 28.97 13.94 0.07
CA PHE A 622 30.21 13.26 -0.34
C PHE A 622 31.49 14.07 -0.07
N ALA A 623 31.39 15.28 0.49
CA ALA A 623 32.50 16.18 0.77
C ALA A 623 33.15 15.92 2.14
N TRP A 624 33.51 14.67 2.41
CA TRP A 624 34.27 14.22 3.59
C TRP A 624 35.71 13.80 3.21
N SER A 625 36.57 13.55 4.20
CA SER A 625 37.98 13.24 3.95
C SER A 625 38.66 12.49 5.09
N HIS A 626 39.44 11.45 4.75
CA HIS A 626 40.29 10.70 5.69
C HIS A 626 41.61 11.42 6.07
N ARG A 627 41.79 12.69 5.68
CA ARG A 627 42.98 13.48 6.04
C ARG A 627 42.94 13.97 7.49
N LYS A 628 43.22 13.10 8.45
CA LYS A 628 43.52 13.55 9.82
C LYS A 628 44.87 14.25 9.89
N THR A 629 44.87 15.31 10.69
CA THR A 629 45.98 16.17 11.10
C THR A 629 47.23 15.38 11.51
N ALA A 630 48.42 15.93 11.21
CA ALA A 630 49.70 15.27 11.47
C ALA A 630 49.89 14.87 12.95
N GLY A 631 50.37 13.65 13.20
CA GLY A 631 50.82 13.25 14.54
C GLY A 631 50.99 11.75 14.81
N LEU A 632 50.24 10.86 14.14
CA LEU A 632 50.26 9.42 14.39
C LEU A 632 50.37 8.57 13.11
N SER A 633 50.84 7.34 13.27
CA SER A 633 51.36 6.46 12.21
C SER A 633 50.49 5.24 11.92
N GLN A 634 50.43 4.82 10.65
CA GLN A 634 50.42 3.41 10.15
C GLN A 634 49.36 2.41 10.74
N ILE A 635 48.57 1.64 9.97
CA ILE A 635 48.62 1.31 8.53
C ILE A 635 47.23 1.42 7.80
N PRO A 636 46.52 0.38 7.30
CA PRO A 636 46.23 0.31 5.85
C PRO A 636 44.72 0.28 5.49
N GLN A 637 44.23 1.31 4.79
CA GLN A 637 43.04 1.18 3.94
C GLN A 637 43.29 1.88 2.60
N VAL A 638 43.29 1.10 1.51
CA VAL A 638 43.56 1.59 0.14
C VAL A 638 42.27 2.02 -0.57
N TYR A 639 41.14 1.47 -0.13
CA TYR A 639 39.81 1.73 -0.64
C TYR A 639 38.89 2.13 0.51
N PHE A 640 38.01 3.10 0.24
CA PHE A 640 36.93 3.51 1.13
C PHE A 640 35.59 3.40 0.37
N GLY A 641 34.49 3.28 1.10
CA GLY A 641 33.15 3.44 0.51
C GLY A 641 32.90 4.89 0.08
N ILE A 642 31.75 5.14 -0.57
CA ILE A 642 31.33 6.49 -0.97
C ILE A 642 30.80 7.32 0.23
N LEU A 643 30.34 6.64 1.28
CA LEU A 643 29.81 7.24 2.51
C LEU A 643 30.86 7.23 3.63
N ALA A 644 30.81 8.23 4.50
CA ALA A 644 31.69 8.35 5.66
C ALA A 644 31.32 7.35 6.76
N THR A 645 32.30 6.88 7.54
CA THR A 645 32.05 6.03 8.72
C THR A 645 31.85 6.83 10.03
N SER A 646 32.03 8.15 10.00
CA SER A 646 31.93 9.02 11.18
C SER A 646 31.75 10.49 10.77
N PRO A 647 30.98 11.31 11.52
CA PRO A 647 30.88 12.75 11.28
C PRO A 647 32.24 13.46 11.44
N SER A 648 33.19 12.87 12.17
CA SER A 648 34.56 13.40 12.29
C SER A 648 35.31 13.51 10.96
N LEU A 649 34.88 12.79 9.92
CA LEU A 649 35.42 12.89 8.56
C LEU A 649 34.95 14.15 7.81
N PHE A 650 33.97 14.89 8.32
CA PHE A 650 33.51 16.18 7.78
C PHE A 650 34.13 17.40 8.48
N ALA A 651 35.08 17.22 9.41
CA ALA A 651 35.59 18.30 10.28
C ALA A 651 36.14 19.56 9.58
N PHE A 652 36.49 19.47 8.29
CA PHE A 652 36.99 20.58 7.46
C PHE A 652 35.89 21.30 6.67
N ALA A 653 34.70 20.71 6.53
CA ALA A 653 33.60 21.21 5.71
C ALA A 653 32.89 22.46 6.28
N LYS A 654 33.35 22.98 7.43
CA LYS A 654 32.84 24.21 8.06
C LYS A 654 32.84 25.45 7.15
N THR A 655 33.65 25.45 6.08
CA THR A 655 33.77 26.54 5.09
C THR A 655 33.09 26.23 3.75
N LEU A 656 32.37 25.11 3.63
CA LEU A 656 31.71 24.72 2.40
C LEU A 656 30.43 25.55 2.22
N GLU A 657 30.40 26.40 1.20
CA GLU A 657 29.29 27.30 0.87
C GLU A 657 28.45 26.76 -0.30
N LYS A 658 27.14 27.02 -0.24
CA LYS A 658 26.22 26.82 -1.38
C LYS A 658 26.60 27.83 -2.46
N ALA A 659 26.99 27.36 -3.64
CA ALA A 659 27.34 28.26 -4.75
C ALA A 659 26.14 29.17 -5.07
N PRO A 660 26.33 30.50 -5.21
CA PRO A 660 25.22 31.42 -5.45
C PRO A 660 24.53 31.06 -6.77
N GLU A 661 23.20 31.08 -6.78
CA GLU A 661 22.45 30.84 -8.01
C GLU A 661 22.88 31.84 -9.10
N LYS A 662 23.24 31.31 -10.27
CA LYS A 662 23.63 32.13 -11.42
C LYS A 662 22.42 32.90 -11.95
N THR A 663 22.21 34.08 -11.39
CA THR A 663 21.19 35.02 -11.85
C THR A 663 21.35 35.33 -13.34
N SER A 664 20.34 34.90 -14.11
CA SER A 664 19.90 35.48 -15.39
C SER A 664 20.88 35.67 -16.56
N VAL A 665 22.05 34.99 -16.60
CA VAL A 665 22.97 35.06 -17.76
C VAL A 665 22.99 33.80 -18.66
N GLU A 666 22.78 32.59 -18.13
CA GLU A 666 22.96 31.33 -18.89
C GLU A 666 21.71 30.85 -19.68
N ASN A 667 20.69 31.70 -19.84
CA ASN A 667 19.54 31.41 -20.73
C ASN A 667 19.90 31.43 -22.22
N ASN A 668 21.07 31.96 -22.62
CA ASN A 668 21.50 32.03 -24.02
C ASN A 668 22.24 30.77 -24.53
N THR A 669 22.61 29.80 -23.69
CA THR A 669 23.37 28.61 -24.11
C THR A 669 22.51 27.35 -24.28
N ARG A 670 21.30 27.29 -23.72
CA ARG A 670 20.37 26.14 -23.87
C ARG A 670 19.51 26.15 -25.14
N GLN A 671 19.86 26.95 -26.15
CA GLN A 671 19.15 26.99 -27.44
C GLN A 671 19.66 25.93 -28.46
N ASN A 672 20.73 25.20 -28.13
CA ASN A 672 21.40 24.24 -29.04
C ASN A 672 21.21 22.75 -28.67
N GLU A 673 20.21 22.40 -27.85
CA GLU A 673 19.81 20.99 -27.66
C GLU A 673 18.90 20.52 -28.82
N PRO A 674 19.04 19.28 -29.31
CA PRO A 674 18.33 18.83 -30.51
C PRO A 674 16.81 18.72 -30.32
N LEU A 675 16.06 19.30 -31.25
CA LEU A 675 14.58 19.35 -31.27
C LEU A 675 13.91 18.02 -31.70
N GLY A 676 14.43 16.88 -31.23
CA GLY A 676 13.93 15.55 -31.61
C GLY A 676 14.17 14.50 -30.52
N TRP A 677 14.05 13.22 -30.90
CA TRP A 677 14.23 12.11 -29.96
C TRP A 677 15.66 11.99 -29.44
N THR A 678 15.75 11.81 -28.12
CA THR A 678 16.98 11.62 -27.35
C THR A 678 16.81 10.45 -26.38
N GLY A 679 17.93 9.88 -25.94
CA GLY A 679 17.99 8.72 -25.06
C GLY A 679 18.33 7.39 -25.77
N PRO A 680 18.44 6.27 -25.02
CA PRO A 680 18.01 6.14 -23.64
C PRO A 680 18.88 6.96 -22.66
N HIS A 681 18.22 7.71 -21.78
CA HIS A 681 18.85 8.51 -20.72
C HIS A 681 19.09 7.72 -19.43
N GLY A 682 18.47 6.54 -19.33
CA GLY A 682 18.57 5.57 -18.24
C GLY A 682 17.65 4.38 -18.55
N CYS A 683 17.89 3.23 -17.93
CA CYS A 683 17.04 2.04 -18.06
C CYS A 683 16.91 1.29 -16.73
N ALA A 684 15.71 0.82 -16.43
CA ALA A 684 15.39 -0.09 -15.33
C ALA A 684 14.91 -1.42 -15.93
N GLY A 685 15.79 -2.42 -15.92
CA GLY A 685 15.58 -3.66 -16.67
C GLY A 685 15.32 -3.40 -18.16
N ASN A 686 14.15 -3.83 -18.65
CA ASN A 686 13.73 -3.64 -20.04
C ASN A 686 13.13 -2.24 -20.34
N TYR A 687 12.86 -1.42 -19.32
CA TYR A 687 12.19 -0.13 -19.47
C TYR A 687 13.20 1.01 -19.53
N CYS A 688 13.22 1.75 -20.62
CA CYS A 688 14.20 2.81 -20.86
C CYS A 688 13.54 4.17 -21.04
N LEU A 689 14.21 5.20 -20.50
CA LEU A 689 13.81 6.60 -20.50
C LEU A 689 14.25 7.31 -21.78
N TYR A 690 13.31 7.86 -22.54
CA TYR A 690 13.55 8.66 -23.75
C TYR A 690 12.81 9.99 -23.66
N ALA A 691 13.27 11.00 -24.40
CA ALA A 691 12.59 12.30 -24.45
C ALA A 691 12.66 12.93 -25.85
N ASN A 692 11.66 13.75 -26.18
CA ASN A 692 11.65 14.60 -27.37
C ASN A 692 11.08 15.96 -26.99
N ARG A 693 11.91 17.01 -27.01
CA ARG A 693 11.48 18.38 -26.68
C ARG A 693 10.80 19.12 -27.84
N GLY A 694 11.01 18.71 -29.08
CA GLY A 694 10.33 19.29 -30.26
C GLY A 694 8.89 18.81 -30.41
N PHE A 695 8.55 17.66 -29.83
CA PHE A 695 7.24 17.00 -29.88
C PHE A 695 6.07 17.96 -29.63
N ALA A 696 5.00 17.79 -30.40
CA ALA A 696 3.78 18.59 -30.33
C ALA A 696 4.04 20.11 -30.27
N ALA A 697 4.82 20.61 -31.24
CA ALA A 697 5.19 22.03 -31.40
C ALA A 697 5.92 22.64 -30.18
N GLY A 698 6.87 21.91 -29.61
CA GLY A 698 7.68 22.36 -28.48
C GLY A 698 7.05 22.14 -27.09
N ARG A 699 5.87 21.51 -27.02
CA ARG A 699 5.25 21.04 -25.77
C ARG A 699 6.12 19.96 -25.11
N GLY A 700 6.77 19.12 -25.92
CA GLY A 700 7.64 18.04 -25.48
C GLY A 700 6.91 16.81 -24.94
N VAL A 701 7.63 15.68 -24.89
CA VAL A 701 7.20 14.44 -24.25
C VAL A 701 8.39 13.67 -23.69
N VAL A 702 8.16 12.97 -22.58
CA VAL A 702 9.08 11.97 -21.99
C VAL A 702 8.38 10.61 -21.99
N ILE A 703 9.13 9.54 -22.24
CA ILE A 703 8.60 8.18 -22.33
C ILE A 703 9.50 7.22 -21.54
N ILE A 704 8.90 6.38 -20.70
CA ILE A 704 9.56 5.22 -20.08
C ILE A 704 8.85 3.95 -20.53
N SER A 705 9.48 3.19 -21.42
CA SER A 705 8.90 1.95 -21.96
C SER A 705 9.98 1.05 -22.56
N THR A 706 9.57 -0.13 -23.02
CA THR A 706 10.45 -1.04 -23.78
C THR A 706 10.95 -0.36 -25.05
N THR A 707 12.19 -0.65 -25.44
CA THR A 707 12.80 -0.05 -26.63
C THR A 707 12.00 -0.35 -27.90
N GLU A 708 11.32 -1.51 -28.00
CA GLU A 708 10.44 -1.83 -29.12
C GLU A 708 9.24 -0.86 -29.20
N ASN A 709 8.53 -0.63 -28.09
CA ASN A 709 7.39 0.29 -28.03
C ASN A 709 7.80 1.73 -28.36
N VAL A 710 8.98 2.14 -27.91
CA VAL A 710 9.53 3.47 -28.23
C VAL A 710 9.82 3.60 -29.73
N GLN A 711 10.30 2.55 -30.42
CA GLN A 711 10.49 2.60 -31.87
C GLN A 711 9.14 2.59 -32.64
N LYS A 712 8.14 1.82 -32.18
CA LYS A 712 6.76 1.89 -32.72
C LYS A 712 6.21 3.32 -32.63
N LEU A 713 6.33 3.97 -31.48
CA LEU A 713 5.86 5.34 -31.29
C LEU A 713 6.65 6.34 -32.14
N LYS A 714 7.98 6.25 -32.21
CA LYS A 714 8.82 7.07 -33.11
C LYS A 714 8.37 6.97 -34.57
N SER A 715 8.07 5.78 -35.05
CA SER A 715 7.57 5.56 -36.42
C SER A 715 6.15 6.11 -36.68
N THR A 716 5.41 6.47 -35.62
CA THR A 716 4.03 6.96 -35.70
C THR A 716 3.82 8.37 -35.10
N GLU A 717 4.90 9.07 -34.73
CA GLU A 717 4.89 10.40 -34.10
C GLU A 717 4.02 11.43 -34.84
N ALA A 718 3.97 11.38 -36.18
CA ALA A 718 3.16 12.28 -37.00
C ALA A 718 1.65 12.27 -36.64
N LYS A 719 1.13 11.18 -36.05
CA LYS A 719 -0.26 11.11 -35.57
C LYS A 719 -0.53 12.03 -34.38
N PHE A 720 0.47 12.29 -33.55
CA PHE A 720 0.35 13.04 -32.29
C PHE A 720 0.38 14.57 -32.50
N GLN A 721 0.54 15.06 -33.73
CA GLN A 721 0.64 16.51 -33.98
C GLN A 721 -0.64 17.25 -33.55
N ILE A 722 -0.48 18.42 -32.93
CA ILE A 722 -1.60 19.28 -32.50
C ILE A 722 -1.78 20.41 -33.53
N THR A 723 -2.80 20.28 -34.36
CA THR A 723 -3.25 21.30 -35.31
C THR A 723 -4.50 22.06 -34.86
N ASP A 724 -5.35 21.43 -34.04
CA ASP A 724 -6.75 21.84 -33.82
C ASP A 724 -7.19 21.83 -32.33
N ASP A 725 -6.32 22.17 -31.37
CA ASP A 725 -6.72 22.30 -29.95
C ASP A 725 -7.48 23.62 -29.69
N PRO A 726 -8.80 23.59 -29.41
CA PRO A 726 -9.58 24.81 -29.19
C PRO A 726 -9.19 25.53 -27.90
N SER A 727 -8.47 24.87 -26.98
CA SER A 727 -8.03 25.48 -25.72
C SER A 727 -6.74 26.31 -25.85
N ALA A 728 -5.98 26.15 -26.94
CA ALA A 728 -4.63 26.70 -27.07
C ALA A 728 -4.55 28.24 -27.24
N SER A 729 -5.61 28.90 -27.70
CA SER A 729 -5.61 30.35 -27.98
C SER A 729 -6.75 31.14 -27.34
N LYS A 730 -7.93 30.53 -27.15
CA LYS A 730 -9.09 31.17 -26.52
C LYS A 730 -9.98 30.12 -25.83
N PRO A 731 -9.54 29.56 -24.68
CA PRO A 731 -10.25 28.46 -24.04
C PRO A 731 -11.69 28.82 -23.68
N SER A 732 -12.56 27.84 -23.85
CA SER A 732 -13.99 27.88 -23.50
C SER A 732 -14.25 27.92 -21.99
N PHE A 733 -13.20 27.82 -21.18
CA PHE A 733 -13.21 27.69 -19.73
C PHE A 733 -12.09 28.52 -19.08
N ARG A 734 -12.20 28.73 -17.77
CA ARG A 734 -11.14 29.24 -16.89
C ARG A 734 -10.89 28.23 -15.78
N VAL A 735 -9.65 28.12 -15.31
CA VAL A 735 -9.37 27.42 -14.03
C VAL A 735 -9.77 28.34 -12.88
N ALA A 736 -10.37 27.79 -11.84
CA ALA A 736 -10.78 28.51 -10.65
C ALA A 736 -10.85 27.57 -9.43
N GLU A 737 -10.77 28.13 -8.24
CA GLU A 737 -11.07 27.38 -7.02
C GLU A 737 -12.58 27.05 -6.95
N VAL A 738 -12.86 25.82 -6.53
CA VAL A 738 -14.19 25.23 -6.35
C VAL A 738 -14.27 24.69 -4.93
N GLU A 739 -15.31 25.11 -4.22
CA GLU A 739 -15.57 24.69 -2.83
C GLU A 739 -15.51 23.16 -2.69
N SER A 740 -14.76 22.70 -1.67
CA SER A 740 -14.42 21.29 -1.37
C SER A 740 -13.80 20.45 -2.50
N LYS A 741 -13.40 21.05 -3.64
CA LYS A 741 -12.73 20.34 -4.75
C LYS A 741 -11.38 20.93 -5.20
N GLY A 742 -10.96 22.09 -4.68
CA GLY A 742 -9.73 22.75 -5.14
C GLY A 742 -9.87 23.34 -6.55
N LEU A 743 -8.82 23.27 -7.37
CA LEU A 743 -8.80 23.93 -8.70
C LEU A 743 -9.53 23.14 -9.79
N GLY A 744 -10.77 23.52 -10.08
CA GLY A 744 -11.59 23.00 -11.18
C GLY A 744 -11.65 23.92 -12.41
N MET A 745 -12.35 23.47 -13.45
CA MET A 745 -12.57 24.24 -14.68
C MET A 745 -14.01 24.75 -14.79
N ILE A 746 -14.20 26.05 -15.00
CA ILE A 746 -15.50 26.72 -15.09
C ILE A 746 -15.72 27.25 -16.51
N ALA A 747 -16.88 26.99 -17.11
CA ALA A 747 -17.20 27.43 -18.46
C ALA A 747 -17.32 28.97 -18.58
N ASN A 748 -16.57 29.58 -19.51
CA ASN A 748 -16.57 31.03 -19.78
C ASN A 748 -17.72 31.48 -20.70
N LYS A 749 -18.41 30.53 -21.32
CA LYS A 749 -19.55 30.71 -22.21
C LYS A 749 -20.46 29.48 -22.11
N SER A 750 -21.69 29.59 -22.59
CA SER A 750 -22.51 28.38 -22.79
C SER A 750 -21.91 27.50 -23.89
N LEU A 751 -21.98 26.18 -23.72
CA LEU A 751 -21.46 25.17 -24.66
C LEU A 751 -22.59 24.24 -25.12
N ALA A 752 -22.53 23.85 -26.38
CA ALA A 752 -23.46 22.91 -27.00
C ALA A 752 -23.00 21.46 -26.81
N ARG A 753 -23.94 20.50 -26.90
CA ARG A 753 -23.60 19.08 -27.03
C ARG A 753 -22.77 18.89 -28.30
N GLY A 754 -21.64 18.20 -28.20
CA GLY A 754 -20.67 18.01 -29.29
C GLY A 754 -19.54 19.03 -29.34
N ASP A 755 -19.57 20.11 -28.54
CA ASP A 755 -18.44 21.05 -28.45
C ASP A 755 -17.20 20.33 -27.87
N THR A 756 -16.08 20.35 -28.59
CA THR A 756 -14.78 19.93 -28.03
C THR A 756 -14.25 21.03 -27.10
N VAL A 757 -13.87 20.67 -25.88
CA VAL A 757 -13.37 21.63 -24.87
C VAL A 757 -11.85 21.80 -24.98
N MET A 758 -11.12 20.70 -25.15
CA MET A 758 -9.66 20.68 -25.36
C MET A 758 -9.22 19.40 -26.09
N LEU A 759 -8.03 19.45 -26.69
CA LEU A 759 -7.35 18.30 -27.29
C LEU A 759 -5.85 18.34 -26.91
N LYS A 760 -5.39 17.40 -26.08
CA LYS A 760 -4.02 17.42 -25.52
C LYS A 760 -3.24 16.15 -25.84
N THR A 761 -1.93 16.28 -26.07
CA THR A 761 -0.98 15.14 -26.05
C THR A 761 -0.45 14.91 -24.64
N PRO A 762 0.01 13.69 -24.32
CA PRO A 762 0.65 13.42 -23.04
C PRO A 762 1.99 14.14 -22.92
N VAL A 763 2.42 14.39 -21.68
CA VAL A 763 3.75 14.95 -21.37
C VAL A 763 4.70 13.87 -20.84
N LEU A 764 4.16 12.89 -20.10
CA LEU A 764 4.83 11.64 -19.74
C LEU A 764 3.97 10.47 -20.22
N ILE A 765 4.61 9.47 -20.84
CA ILE A 765 4.03 8.15 -21.11
C ILE A 765 4.89 7.09 -20.41
N ALA A 766 4.36 6.39 -19.42
CA ALA A 766 5.07 5.34 -18.70
C ALA A 766 4.41 3.97 -18.93
N HIS A 767 5.19 2.90 -19.06
CA HIS A 767 4.66 1.55 -19.19
C HIS A 767 3.91 1.14 -17.90
N ARG A 768 2.75 0.48 -18.01
CA ARG A 768 1.93 0.11 -16.83
C ARG A 768 2.75 -0.72 -15.84
N ALA A 769 3.42 -1.77 -16.32
CA ALA A 769 4.28 -2.62 -15.50
C ALA A 769 5.64 -1.97 -15.08
N PHE A 770 6.01 -0.80 -15.62
CA PHE A 770 7.12 -0.02 -15.04
C PHE A 770 6.64 0.68 -13.75
N ILE A 771 5.48 1.34 -13.81
CA ILE A 771 4.88 2.04 -12.66
C ILE A 771 4.46 1.06 -11.55
N GLU A 772 3.95 -0.12 -11.91
CA GLU A 772 3.32 -1.05 -10.95
C GLU A 772 4.22 -2.19 -10.45
N ARG A 773 5.37 -2.46 -11.10
CA ARG A 773 6.17 -3.68 -10.82
C ARG A 773 7.69 -3.50 -10.87
N THR A 774 8.17 -2.28 -11.10
CA THR A 774 9.62 -2.00 -11.02
C THR A 774 9.92 -1.47 -9.62
N PRO A 775 10.88 -2.06 -8.86
CA PRO A 775 11.17 -1.64 -7.50
C PRO A 775 11.49 -0.14 -7.41
N PRO A 776 11.08 0.57 -6.35
CA PRO A 776 11.31 2.01 -6.17
C PRO A 776 12.76 2.46 -6.42
N ALA A 777 13.74 1.65 -6.00
CA ALA A 777 15.17 1.93 -6.19
C ALA A 777 15.61 2.02 -7.66
N ASP A 778 15.03 1.19 -8.55
CA ASP A 778 15.29 1.23 -9.99
C ASP A 778 14.35 2.24 -10.71
N GLN A 779 13.17 2.47 -10.14
CA GLN A 779 12.10 3.28 -10.74
C GLN A 779 12.32 4.79 -10.55
N HIS A 780 12.66 5.23 -9.33
CA HIS A 780 12.78 6.65 -8.98
C HIS A 780 13.83 7.41 -9.80
N PRO A 781 15.07 6.90 -10.03
CA PRO A 781 16.09 7.64 -10.80
C PRO A 781 15.68 7.97 -12.24
N LEU A 782 14.87 7.12 -12.87
CA LEU A 782 14.28 7.38 -14.18
C LEU A 782 13.14 8.41 -14.11
N LEU A 783 12.38 8.43 -13.02
CA LEU A 783 11.26 9.34 -12.83
C LEU A 783 11.70 10.76 -12.42
N ASP A 784 12.71 10.91 -11.57
CA ASP A 784 13.35 12.22 -11.26
C ASP A 784 13.83 12.93 -12.53
N SER A 785 14.39 12.15 -13.45
CA SER A 785 14.88 12.63 -14.74
C SER A 785 13.77 13.15 -15.66
N VAL A 786 12.51 12.74 -15.49
CA VAL A 786 11.36 13.18 -16.32
C VAL A 786 11.22 14.69 -16.28
N ALA A 787 11.22 15.27 -15.07
CA ALA A 787 11.01 16.71 -14.90
C ALA A 787 12.11 17.51 -15.61
N GLN A 788 13.36 17.04 -15.59
CA GLN A 788 14.49 17.73 -16.19
C GLN A 788 14.48 17.64 -17.73
N LEU A 789 13.94 16.57 -18.30
CA LEU A 789 13.84 16.36 -19.73
C LEU A 789 12.69 17.15 -20.40
N LEU A 790 11.64 17.51 -19.65
CA LEU A 790 10.53 18.34 -20.14
C LEU A 790 10.92 19.81 -20.43
N PRO A 791 10.28 20.47 -21.42
CA PRO A 791 10.36 21.93 -21.59
C PRO A 791 9.83 22.69 -20.36
N ALA A 792 10.36 23.88 -20.09
CA ALA A 792 10.19 24.57 -18.81
C ALA A 792 8.72 24.81 -18.40
N SER A 793 7.87 25.29 -19.31
CA SER A 793 6.44 25.51 -19.08
C SER A 793 5.65 24.20 -18.89
N THR A 794 6.04 23.15 -19.60
CA THR A 794 5.42 21.82 -19.49
C THR A 794 5.78 21.18 -18.16
N ARG A 795 7.05 21.29 -17.74
CA ARG A 795 7.57 20.88 -16.43
C ARG A 795 6.84 21.58 -15.28
N GLU A 796 6.64 22.89 -15.37
CA GLU A 796 5.90 23.68 -14.37
C GLU A 796 4.45 23.19 -14.25
N THR A 797 3.76 23.00 -15.38
CA THR A 797 2.37 22.52 -15.39
C THR A 797 2.25 21.10 -14.82
N PHE A 798 3.21 20.22 -15.12
CA PHE A 798 3.30 18.84 -14.62
C PHE A 798 3.60 18.79 -13.11
N LEU A 799 4.65 19.47 -12.64
CA LEU A 799 5.02 19.50 -11.22
C LEU A 799 4.03 20.28 -10.33
N GLY A 800 3.10 21.02 -10.93
CA GLY A 800 1.95 21.66 -10.26
C GLY A 800 0.67 20.81 -10.22
N GLN A 801 0.71 19.54 -10.63
CA GLN A 801 -0.36 18.58 -10.37
C GLN A 801 -0.37 18.16 -8.88
N MET A 802 -1.55 17.81 -8.36
CA MET A 802 -1.68 17.32 -6.98
C MET A 802 -1.27 15.86 -6.88
N GLY A 803 -0.49 15.53 -5.86
CA GLY A 803 -0.39 14.17 -5.34
C GLY A 803 -1.49 13.87 -4.33
N HIS A 804 -1.67 12.60 -3.99
CA HIS A 804 -2.61 12.11 -2.99
C HIS A 804 -1.96 11.16 -1.97
N PHE A 805 -1.05 10.28 -2.40
CA PHE A 805 -0.48 9.22 -1.58
C PHE A 805 0.83 9.60 -0.87
N GLY A 806 1.49 10.68 -1.31
CA GLY A 806 2.78 11.12 -0.79
C GLY A 806 3.96 10.32 -1.36
N GLY A 807 5.11 10.40 -0.69
CA GLY A 807 6.34 9.76 -1.15
C GLY A 807 6.91 10.41 -2.41
N HIS A 808 7.34 9.59 -3.38
CA HIS A 808 8.06 10.08 -4.56
C HIS A 808 7.13 10.88 -5.50
N LYS A 809 7.34 12.21 -5.56
CA LYS A 809 6.44 13.17 -6.21
C LYS A 809 5.96 12.78 -7.62
N VAL A 810 6.83 12.21 -8.46
CA VAL A 810 6.45 11.82 -9.83
C VAL A 810 5.63 10.52 -9.85
N VAL A 811 5.80 9.61 -8.89
CA VAL A 811 4.96 8.41 -8.75
C VAL A 811 3.56 8.82 -8.32
N ASP A 812 3.46 9.66 -7.30
CA ASP A 812 2.18 10.13 -6.77
C ASP A 812 1.40 10.97 -7.81
N ILE A 813 2.07 11.85 -8.55
CA ILE A 813 1.48 12.54 -9.71
C ILE A 813 0.99 11.51 -10.75
N MET A 814 1.76 10.47 -11.05
CA MET A 814 1.39 9.46 -12.05
C MET A 814 0.20 8.61 -11.61
N GLN A 815 0.17 8.11 -10.37
CA GLN A 815 -0.95 7.36 -9.80
C GLN A 815 -2.23 8.21 -9.74
N THR A 816 -2.13 9.45 -9.29
CA THR A 816 -3.28 10.32 -9.04
C THR A 816 -3.87 10.95 -10.32
N ASN A 817 -3.05 11.24 -11.36
CA ASN A 817 -3.44 12.13 -12.46
C ASN A 817 -3.40 11.52 -13.87
N SER A 818 -2.99 10.26 -14.04
CA SER A 818 -2.77 9.65 -15.36
C SER A 818 -3.99 8.89 -15.89
N PHE A 819 -4.00 8.69 -17.21
CA PHE A 819 -5.04 7.97 -17.93
C PHE A 819 -4.42 6.76 -18.64
N GLN A 820 -5.09 5.61 -18.59
CA GLN A 820 -4.64 4.41 -19.29
C GLN A 820 -4.74 4.59 -20.82
N MET A 821 -3.73 4.13 -21.56
CA MET A 821 -3.67 4.15 -23.02
C MET A 821 -2.94 2.93 -23.58
N ASP A 822 -3.23 2.57 -24.84
CA ASP A 822 -2.52 1.54 -25.61
C ASP A 822 -1.68 2.21 -26.70
N LEU A 823 -0.39 1.84 -26.82
CA LEU A 823 0.50 2.31 -27.88
C LEU A 823 0.56 1.39 -29.11
N GLY A 824 -0.15 0.26 -29.09
CA GLY A 824 -0.26 -0.68 -30.20
C GLY A 824 0.33 -2.04 -29.88
N GLY A 825 -0.36 -2.80 -29.01
CA GLY A 825 -0.14 -4.25 -28.83
C GLY A 825 -1.30 -5.12 -29.30
N GLY A 826 -2.54 -4.60 -29.25
CA GLY A 826 -3.74 -5.46 -29.25
C GLY A 826 -3.80 -6.33 -27.99
N ALA A 827 -4.80 -7.21 -27.88
CA ALA A 827 -5.04 -8.04 -26.68
C ALA A 827 -3.98 -9.13 -26.40
N GLN A 828 -2.83 -9.09 -27.07
CA GLN A 828 -1.72 -10.06 -26.95
C GLN A 828 -0.33 -9.40 -26.92
N GLY A 829 -0.24 -8.06 -26.98
CA GLY A 829 1.02 -7.34 -27.01
C GLY A 829 1.26 -6.46 -25.78
N ASP A 830 2.53 -6.22 -25.46
CA ASP A 830 2.99 -5.41 -24.32
C ASP A 830 2.77 -3.90 -24.56
N GLY A 831 1.51 -3.48 -24.76
CA GLY A 831 1.13 -2.16 -25.26
C GLY A 831 0.61 -1.18 -24.21
N HIS A 832 0.43 -1.59 -22.96
CA HIS A 832 -0.32 -0.85 -21.95
C HIS A 832 0.51 0.20 -21.20
N HIS A 833 0.07 1.46 -21.24
CA HIS A 833 0.78 2.60 -20.67
C HIS A 833 -0.16 3.52 -19.87
N TYR A 834 0.43 4.30 -18.97
CA TYR A 834 -0.17 5.48 -18.37
C TYR A 834 0.33 6.74 -19.09
N GLY A 835 -0.60 7.55 -19.61
CA GLY A 835 -0.33 8.88 -20.16
C GLY A 835 -0.78 9.97 -19.21
N ASN A 836 0.10 10.91 -18.89
CA ASN A 836 -0.22 12.08 -18.07
C ASN A 836 -0.49 13.32 -18.94
N TYR A 837 -1.60 14.01 -18.66
CA TYR A 837 -2.10 15.16 -19.43
C TYR A 837 -2.44 16.33 -18.47
N PRO A 838 -1.48 17.19 -18.10
CA PRO A 838 -1.63 18.10 -16.94
C PRO A 838 -2.80 19.08 -16.98
N GLU A 839 -3.23 19.53 -18.16
CA GLU A 839 -4.42 20.41 -18.27
C GLU A 839 -5.75 19.64 -18.19
N VAL A 840 -5.74 18.34 -18.49
CA VAL A 840 -6.90 17.44 -18.38
C VAL A 840 -7.15 17.05 -16.93
N SER A 841 -6.09 16.84 -16.14
CA SER A 841 -6.18 16.51 -14.70
C SER A 841 -6.80 17.63 -13.82
N ARG A 842 -7.34 18.71 -14.45
CA ARG A 842 -8.14 19.77 -13.81
C ARG A 842 -9.66 19.58 -13.99
N TYR A 843 -10.11 18.50 -14.66
CA TYR A 843 -11.53 18.12 -14.65
C TYR A 843 -11.87 17.45 -13.33
N ASN A 844 -12.61 18.16 -12.47
CA ASN A 844 -13.11 17.60 -11.23
C ASN A 844 -14.15 16.50 -11.47
N HIS A 845 -14.33 15.66 -10.44
CA HIS A 845 -15.31 14.59 -10.43
C HIS A 845 -16.78 15.08 -10.33
N ASP A 846 -17.67 14.47 -11.11
CA ASP A 846 -19.10 14.32 -10.80
C ASP A 846 -19.60 12.97 -11.36
N CYS A 847 -20.48 12.25 -10.63
CA CYS A 847 -21.08 11.00 -11.09
C CYS A 847 -22.07 11.18 -12.27
N ARG A 848 -22.50 12.42 -12.55
CA ARG A 848 -23.37 12.82 -13.66
C ARG A 848 -22.70 13.94 -14.47
N PRO A 849 -21.54 13.64 -15.10
CA PRO A 849 -20.65 14.63 -15.69
C PRO A 849 -21.29 15.34 -16.89
N ASN A 850 -20.73 16.48 -17.28
CA ASN A 850 -21.12 17.20 -18.49
C ASN A 850 -20.11 17.10 -19.64
N VAL A 851 -18.95 16.51 -19.38
CA VAL A 851 -17.91 16.22 -20.37
C VAL A 851 -17.61 14.72 -20.37
N ALA A 852 -17.50 14.13 -21.56
CA ALA A 852 -16.90 12.81 -21.77
C ALA A 852 -15.51 12.96 -22.39
N PHE A 853 -14.70 11.90 -22.33
CA PHE A 853 -13.38 11.89 -22.91
C PHE A 853 -13.04 10.55 -23.56
N HIS A 854 -12.12 10.59 -24.52
CA HIS A 854 -11.45 9.42 -25.07
C HIS A 854 -9.99 9.76 -25.40
N ILE A 855 -9.14 8.73 -25.42
CA ILE A 855 -7.78 8.78 -25.97
C ILE A 855 -7.80 7.94 -27.25
N GLY A 856 -7.50 8.56 -28.39
CA GLY A 856 -7.50 7.86 -29.69
C GLY A 856 -6.22 7.06 -29.94
N ALA A 857 -6.20 6.33 -31.06
CA ALA A 857 -4.97 5.71 -31.62
C ALA A 857 -3.96 6.74 -32.19
N ASP A 858 -4.23 8.03 -31.98
CA ASP A 858 -3.33 9.17 -32.15
C ASP A 858 -2.68 9.60 -30.82
N GLY A 859 -3.00 8.93 -29.71
CA GLY A 859 -2.52 9.23 -28.36
C GLY A 859 -2.90 10.62 -27.86
N ARG A 860 -3.99 11.22 -28.38
CA ARG A 860 -4.47 12.53 -27.93
C ARG A 860 -5.72 12.37 -27.06
N HIS A 861 -5.69 12.97 -25.88
CA HIS A 861 -6.83 13.05 -24.98
C HIS A 861 -7.78 14.15 -25.47
N ARG A 862 -8.95 13.76 -25.96
CA ARG A 862 -10.03 14.65 -26.40
C ARG A 862 -11.10 14.71 -25.34
N THR A 863 -11.62 15.90 -25.05
CA THR A 863 -12.79 16.06 -24.18
C THR A 863 -13.93 16.78 -24.88
N THR A 864 -15.15 16.26 -24.74
CA THR A 864 -16.32 16.67 -25.52
C THR A 864 -17.55 16.84 -24.62
N VAL A 865 -18.29 17.92 -24.82
CA VAL A 865 -19.50 18.26 -24.04
C VAL A 865 -20.65 17.33 -24.41
N VAL A 866 -21.18 16.56 -23.44
CA VAL A 866 -22.23 15.55 -23.69
C VAL A 866 -23.66 16.03 -23.42
N ARG A 867 -23.82 17.13 -22.70
CA ARG A 867 -25.10 17.84 -22.48
C ARG A 867 -24.83 19.35 -22.51
N PRO A 868 -25.79 20.21 -22.88
CA PRO A 868 -25.59 21.65 -22.84
C PRO A 868 -25.10 22.14 -21.47
N VAL A 869 -24.08 23.00 -21.48
CA VAL A 869 -23.45 23.58 -20.29
C VAL A 869 -23.69 25.09 -20.30
N LYS A 870 -23.98 25.68 -19.13
CA LYS A 870 -24.16 27.13 -18.99
C LYS A 870 -22.83 27.83 -18.70
N SER A 871 -22.73 29.09 -19.13
CA SER A 871 -21.67 29.98 -18.64
C SER A 871 -21.69 30.04 -17.10
N GLY A 872 -20.54 29.83 -16.47
CA GLY A 872 -20.40 29.75 -15.01
C GLY A 872 -20.58 28.36 -14.39
N GLU A 873 -20.94 27.34 -15.17
CA GLU A 873 -21.05 25.94 -14.71
C GLU A 873 -19.66 25.26 -14.68
N GLU A 874 -19.42 24.39 -13.70
CA GLU A 874 -18.21 23.55 -13.63
C GLU A 874 -18.22 22.49 -14.74
N LEU A 875 -17.08 22.27 -15.38
CA LEU A 875 -16.86 21.19 -16.34
C LEU A 875 -16.27 19.98 -15.61
N THR A 876 -16.97 18.85 -15.67
CA THR A 876 -16.65 17.64 -14.90
C THR A 876 -16.65 16.38 -15.74
N ILE A 877 -15.85 15.40 -15.32
CA ILE A 877 -15.82 14.02 -15.83
C ILE A 877 -16.14 13.05 -14.68
N SER A 878 -16.44 11.79 -15.00
CA SER A 878 -16.47 10.73 -13.98
C SER A 878 -15.13 10.01 -13.94
N TYR A 879 -14.63 9.71 -12.74
CA TYR A 879 -13.50 8.83 -12.48
C TYR A 879 -13.97 7.38 -12.16
N LEU A 880 -15.28 7.24 -11.93
CA LEU A 880 -15.96 6.05 -11.45
C LEU A 880 -16.88 5.50 -12.53
N ASP A 881 -17.29 4.24 -12.39
CA ASP A 881 -18.47 3.80 -13.13
C ASP A 881 -19.70 4.60 -12.65
N GLN A 882 -20.54 4.99 -13.61
CA GLN A 882 -21.77 5.75 -13.39
C GLN A 882 -22.96 4.80 -13.16
N LEU A 883 -22.83 3.52 -13.50
CA LEU A 883 -23.84 2.47 -13.28
C LEU A 883 -23.76 1.79 -11.91
N GLY A 884 -22.68 1.98 -11.15
CA GLY A 884 -22.56 1.53 -9.76
C GLY A 884 -23.46 2.31 -8.80
N VAL A 885 -23.85 1.72 -7.68
CA VAL A 885 -24.71 2.37 -6.67
C VAL A 885 -23.94 3.39 -5.83
N ARG A 886 -24.64 4.14 -4.98
CA ARG A 886 -24.03 5.18 -4.13
C ARG A 886 -22.94 4.63 -3.20
N SER A 887 -23.14 3.48 -2.57
CA SER A 887 -22.17 2.88 -1.63
C SER A 887 -20.86 2.54 -2.35
N GLU A 888 -20.93 1.76 -3.43
CA GLU A 888 -19.79 1.39 -4.29
C GLU A 888 -19.00 2.63 -4.74
N ARG A 889 -19.69 3.67 -5.23
CA ARG A 889 -19.05 4.89 -5.73
C ARG A 889 -18.43 5.74 -4.62
N GLN A 890 -19.04 5.81 -3.44
CA GLN A 890 -18.44 6.49 -2.28
C GLN A 890 -17.21 5.75 -1.78
N HIS A 891 -17.30 4.42 -1.65
CA HIS A 891 -16.19 3.57 -1.23
C HIS A 891 -15.01 3.68 -2.21
N ARG A 892 -15.26 3.57 -3.53
CA ARG A 892 -14.22 3.69 -4.55
C ARG A 892 -13.61 5.10 -4.65
N ALA A 893 -14.40 6.16 -4.44
CA ALA A 893 -13.87 7.53 -4.35
C ALA A 893 -12.91 7.69 -3.16
N LYS A 894 -13.28 7.12 -2.01
CA LYS A 894 -12.48 7.16 -0.79
C LYS A 894 -11.24 6.27 -0.84
N LEU A 895 -11.32 5.11 -1.50
CA LEU A 895 -10.19 4.18 -1.63
C LEU A 895 -9.13 4.67 -2.63
N ALA A 896 -9.55 5.17 -3.80
CA ALA A 896 -8.62 5.52 -4.88
C ALA A 896 -8.21 7.01 -4.91
N TRP A 897 -8.91 7.90 -4.20
CA TRP A 897 -8.60 9.35 -4.14
C TRP A 897 -8.91 10.00 -2.78
N GLY A 898 -9.17 9.22 -1.72
CA GLY A 898 -9.33 9.72 -0.34
C GLY A 898 -10.50 10.66 -0.06
N PHE A 899 -11.41 10.90 -1.01
CA PHE A 899 -12.51 11.86 -0.86
C PHE A 899 -13.88 11.21 -0.84
N GLU A 900 -14.79 11.74 -0.03
CA GLU A 900 -16.22 11.41 -0.10
C GLU A 900 -16.89 12.32 -1.14
N CYS A 901 -17.54 11.70 -2.12
CA CYS A 901 -18.07 12.36 -3.30
C CYS A 901 -19.30 13.24 -2.96
N GLY A 902 -19.12 14.57 -3.01
CA GLY A 902 -20.19 15.56 -2.78
C GLY A 902 -21.11 15.83 -3.98
N CYS A 903 -21.00 15.07 -5.08
CA CYS A 903 -21.63 15.38 -6.37
C CYS A 903 -23.18 15.40 -6.34
N SER A 904 -23.80 15.88 -7.43
CA SER A 904 -25.27 16.04 -7.52
C SER A 904 -26.10 14.75 -7.48
N GLN A 905 -25.46 13.58 -7.47
CA GLN A 905 -26.10 12.27 -7.22
C GLN A 905 -25.79 11.76 -5.81
N CYS A 906 -24.56 11.92 -5.34
CA CYS A 906 -24.11 11.42 -4.05
C CYS A 906 -24.60 12.27 -2.86
N SER A 907 -24.88 13.56 -3.06
CA SER A 907 -25.50 14.44 -2.04
C SER A 907 -27.02 14.32 -1.92
N LEU A 908 -27.67 13.42 -2.69
CA LEU A 908 -29.11 13.16 -2.59
C LEU A 908 -29.51 12.69 -1.18
N ALA A 909 -30.70 13.07 -0.72
CA ALA A 909 -31.28 12.57 0.54
C ALA A 909 -31.49 11.05 0.48
N LYS A 910 -31.37 10.32 1.61
CA LYS A 910 -31.33 8.84 1.66
C LYS A 910 -32.43 8.15 0.82
N LYS A 911 -33.68 8.64 0.86
CA LYS A 911 -34.80 8.12 0.05
C LYS A 911 -34.67 8.37 -1.46
N GLN A 912 -34.08 9.49 -1.86
CA GLN A 912 -33.82 9.81 -3.28
C GLN A 912 -32.59 9.04 -3.80
N ALA A 913 -31.57 8.85 -2.96
CA ALA A 913 -30.41 8.03 -3.27
C ALA A 913 -30.81 6.57 -3.53
N ALA A 914 -31.51 5.92 -2.58
CA ALA A 914 -31.98 4.54 -2.75
C ALA A 914 -32.88 4.37 -3.99
N ALA A 915 -33.69 5.38 -4.33
CA ALA A 915 -34.48 5.37 -5.56
C ALA A 915 -33.64 5.58 -6.83
N SER A 916 -32.47 6.22 -6.74
CA SER A 916 -31.45 6.27 -7.81
C SER A 916 -30.77 4.90 -7.96
N ASP A 917 -30.32 4.32 -6.85
CA ASP A 917 -29.62 3.04 -6.81
C ASP A 917 -30.51 1.91 -7.39
N GLN A 918 -31.80 1.86 -7.02
CA GLN A 918 -32.77 0.96 -7.65
C GLN A 918 -32.92 1.20 -9.16
N ARG A 919 -32.87 2.45 -9.64
CA ARG A 919 -32.94 2.71 -11.10
C ARG A 919 -31.68 2.27 -11.84
N LEU A 920 -30.52 2.27 -11.19
CA LEU A 920 -29.27 1.74 -11.73
C LEU A 920 -29.30 0.21 -11.78
N MET A 921 -29.79 -0.45 -10.71
CA MET A 921 -30.07 -1.90 -10.70
C MET A 921 -31.06 -2.30 -11.81
N ASP A 922 -32.17 -1.57 -11.95
CA ASP A 922 -33.15 -1.74 -13.03
C ASP A 922 -32.50 -1.58 -14.43
N ILE A 923 -31.60 -0.61 -14.60
CA ILE A 923 -30.84 -0.45 -15.86
C ILE A 923 -30.03 -1.70 -16.15
N GLN A 924 -29.22 -2.17 -15.20
CA GLN A 924 -28.36 -3.34 -15.40
C GLN A 924 -29.15 -4.64 -15.65
N GLU A 925 -30.33 -4.80 -15.06
CA GLU A 925 -31.16 -5.99 -15.28
C GLU A 925 -31.88 -5.96 -16.63
N ILE A 926 -32.36 -4.78 -17.05
CA ILE A 926 -32.93 -4.62 -18.39
C ILE A 926 -31.82 -4.76 -19.45
N ASP A 927 -30.60 -4.29 -19.18
CA ASP A 927 -29.44 -4.45 -20.08
C ASP A 927 -29.14 -5.93 -20.37
N ARG A 928 -29.09 -6.76 -19.31
CA ARG A 928 -28.97 -8.23 -19.41
C ARG A 928 -30.11 -8.83 -20.26
N THR A 929 -31.35 -8.43 -19.98
CA THR A 929 -32.54 -8.91 -20.71
C THR A 929 -32.55 -8.49 -22.19
N LEU A 930 -32.04 -7.31 -22.52
CA LEU A 930 -31.93 -6.82 -23.90
C LEU A 930 -30.76 -7.46 -24.64
N SER A 931 -29.70 -7.85 -23.93
CA SER A 931 -28.49 -8.45 -24.50
C SER A 931 -28.63 -9.96 -24.77
N ASP A 932 -29.37 -10.71 -23.96
CA ASP A 932 -29.71 -12.10 -24.31
C ASP A 932 -30.63 -12.15 -25.54
N ILE A 933 -30.20 -12.83 -26.60
CA ILE A 933 -30.94 -12.99 -27.86
C ILE A 933 -32.18 -13.89 -27.73
N ASN A 934 -32.28 -14.71 -26.68
CA ASN A 934 -33.37 -15.65 -26.44
C ASN A 934 -34.52 -15.02 -25.64
N ALA A 935 -34.23 -14.00 -24.82
CA ALA A 935 -35.19 -13.31 -23.97
C ALA A 935 -36.40 -12.72 -24.74
N ARG A 936 -37.56 -12.68 -24.06
CA ARG A 936 -38.80 -12.11 -24.61
C ARG A 936 -38.84 -10.59 -24.46
N VAL A 937 -38.09 -9.90 -25.30
CA VAL A 937 -38.04 -8.42 -25.35
C VAL A 937 -39.33 -7.82 -25.94
N THR A 938 -39.74 -6.66 -25.41
CA THR A 938 -40.84 -5.83 -25.95
C THR A 938 -40.36 -4.40 -26.21
N THR A 939 -41.06 -3.63 -27.04
CA THR A 939 -40.73 -2.22 -27.28
C THR A 939 -40.80 -1.39 -26.00
N ALA A 940 -41.79 -1.65 -25.13
CA ALA A 940 -41.95 -0.99 -23.85
C ALA A 940 -40.76 -1.23 -22.90
N LEU A 941 -40.09 -2.39 -22.99
CA LEU A 941 -38.88 -2.68 -22.22
C LEU A 941 -37.69 -1.82 -22.69
N ILE A 942 -37.50 -1.70 -24.01
CA ILE A 942 -36.47 -0.83 -24.61
C ILE A 942 -36.75 0.65 -24.28
N GLU A 943 -38.03 1.05 -24.26
CA GLU A 943 -38.44 2.41 -23.89
C GLU A 943 -38.28 2.69 -22.38
N LYS A 944 -38.51 1.70 -21.50
CA LYS A 944 -38.15 1.79 -20.06
C LYS A 944 -36.64 1.97 -19.89
N PHE A 945 -35.83 1.15 -20.56
CA PHE A 945 -34.37 1.19 -20.52
C PHE A 945 -33.81 2.59 -20.87
N LEU A 946 -34.23 3.14 -22.01
CA LEU A 946 -33.81 4.46 -22.47
C LEU A 946 -34.36 5.60 -21.60
N LYS A 947 -35.55 5.42 -21.02
CA LYS A 947 -36.13 6.36 -20.05
C LYS A 947 -35.29 6.42 -18.77
N LEU A 948 -34.91 5.28 -18.21
CA LEU A 948 -34.10 5.21 -16.98
C LEU A 948 -32.73 5.88 -17.16
N HIS A 949 -32.03 5.64 -18.27
CA HIS A 949 -30.76 6.33 -18.58
C HIS A 949 -30.88 7.86 -18.57
N LYS A 950 -32.03 8.38 -19.03
CA LYS A 950 -32.34 9.81 -19.00
C LYS A 950 -32.72 10.32 -17.61
N GLU A 951 -33.44 9.53 -16.82
CA GLU A 951 -33.79 9.87 -15.43
C GLU A 951 -32.57 9.85 -14.51
N GLU A 952 -31.62 8.93 -14.74
CA GLU A 952 -30.35 8.86 -14.01
C GLU A 952 -29.28 9.82 -14.51
N ARG A 953 -29.52 10.57 -15.60
CA ARG A 953 -28.58 11.55 -16.17
C ARG A 953 -27.21 10.93 -16.51
N LEU A 954 -27.27 9.87 -17.29
CA LEU A 954 -26.09 9.15 -17.80
C LEU A 954 -25.63 9.70 -19.17
N GLU A 955 -25.66 11.02 -19.37
CA GLU A 955 -25.43 11.62 -20.71
C GLU A 955 -24.06 11.31 -21.34
N SER A 956 -23.07 10.87 -20.54
CA SER A 956 -21.73 10.43 -20.97
C SER A 956 -21.57 8.90 -21.17
N LYS A 957 -22.66 8.14 -21.07
CA LYS A 957 -22.71 6.68 -21.26
C LYS A 957 -23.93 6.26 -22.10
N LEU A 958 -24.27 7.05 -23.12
CA LEU A 958 -25.43 6.80 -23.98
C LEU A 958 -25.12 5.98 -25.23
N ALA A 959 -23.85 5.85 -25.63
CA ALA A 959 -23.48 5.13 -26.85
C ALA A 959 -23.93 3.65 -26.79
N GLY A 960 -23.56 2.94 -25.72
CA GLY A 960 -23.96 1.54 -25.50
C GLY A 960 -25.49 1.39 -25.40
N ALA A 961 -26.14 2.25 -24.62
CA ALA A 961 -27.60 2.21 -24.44
C ALA A 961 -28.36 2.41 -25.75
N TYR A 962 -27.90 3.31 -26.62
CA TYR A 962 -28.47 3.50 -27.95
C TYR A 962 -28.14 2.35 -28.92
N THR A 963 -26.95 1.76 -28.86
CA THR A 963 -26.59 0.56 -29.63
C THR A 963 -27.50 -0.62 -29.28
N ILE A 964 -27.69 -0.91 -27.99
CA ILE A 964 -28.52 -2.03 -27.51
C ILE A 964 -29.99 -1.81 -27.88
N ALA A 965 -30.49 -0.57 -27.79
CA ALA A 965 -31.81 -0.21 -28.30
C ALA A 965 -31.92 -0.38 -29.82
N ALA A 966 -30.95 0.10 -30.60
CA ALA A 966 -30.95 0.01 -32.05
C ALA A 966 -30.99 -1.44 -32.55
N LEU A 967 -30.18 -2.31 -31.94
CA LEU A 967 -30.13 -3.75 -32.21
C LEU A 967 -31.45 -4.43 -31.83
N ASN A 968 -32.03 -4.13 -30.65
CA ASN A 968 -33.28 -4.76 -30.23
C ASN A 968 -34.51 -4.29 -31.01
N PHE A 969 -34.58 -3.02 -31.42
CA PHE A 969 -35.58 -2.59 -32.38
C PHE A 969 -35.41 -3.30 -33.74
N ASN A 970 -34.18 -3.65 -34.14
CA ASN A 970 -33.95 -4.44 -35.36
C ASN A 970 -34.37 -5.91 -35.21
N LEU A 971 -34.06 -6.53 -34.07
CA LEU A 971 -34.50 -7.89 -33.69
C LEU A 971 -36.02 -8.03 -33.69
N LEU A 972 -36.76 -6.96 -33.36
CA LEU A 972 -38.22 -6.90 -33.42
C LEU A 972 -38.78 -6.45 -34.80
N GLY A 973 -37.93 -6.12 -35.77
CA GLY A 973 -38.35 -5.67 -37.11
C GLY A 973 -38.76 -4.20 -37.23
N HIS A 974 -38.51 -3.37 -36.20
CA HIS A 974 -38.84 -1.94 -36.16
C HIS A 974 -37.75 -1.08 -36.80
N ALA A 975 -37.56 -1.22 -38.12
CA ALA A 975 -36.49 -0.55 -38.88
C ALA A 975 -36.37 0.98 -38.63
N LYS A 976 -37.50 1.70 -38.51
CA LYS A 976 -37.48 3.16 -38.26
C LYS A 976 -36.87 3.50 -36.91
N GLN A 977 -37.23 2.78 -35.86
CA GLN A 977 -36.68 2.93 -34.52
C GLN A 977 -35.22 2.48 -34.47
N SER A 978 -34.88 1.37 -35.14
CA SER A 978 -33.48 0.91 -35.24
C SER A 978 -32.58 1.98 -35.87
N VAL A 979 -32.92 2.51 -37.04
CA VAL A 979 -32.15 3.58 -37.70
C VAL A 979 -32.08 4.86 -36.86
N LYS A 980 -33.14 5.22 -36.12
CA LYS A 980 -33.13 6.35 -35.19
C LYS A 980 -32.06 6.15 -34.11
N TYR A 981 -32.10 5.02 -33.40
CA TYR A 981 -31.18 4.78 -32.29
C TYR A 981 -29.76 4.45 -32.75
N ALA A 982 -29.58 3.82 -33.91
CA ALA A 982 -28.25 3.63 -34.51
C ALA A 982 -27.58 4.98 -34.82
N LYS A 983 -28.32 5.97 -35.33
CA LYS A 983 -27.79 7.34 -35.53
C LYS A 983 -27.46 8.05 -34.22
N LEU A 984 -28.26 7.86 -33.17
CA LEU A 984 -27.97 8.41 -31.84
C LEU A 984 -26.78 7.71 -31.17
N ALA A 985 -26.57 6.41 -31.42
CA ALA A 985 -25.40 5.65 -30.98
C ALA A 985 -24.12 6.12 -31.68
N VAL A 986 -24.19 6.45 -32.99
CA VAL A 986 -23.09 7.10 -33.71
C VAL A 986 -22.78 8.48 -33.14
N GLU A 987 -23.80 9.33 -32.90
CA GLU A 987 -23.62 10.66 -32.30
C GLU A 987 -22.93 10.56 -30.91
N ALA A 988 -23.45 9.70 -30.04
CA ALA A 988 -22.91 9.48 -28.69
C ALA A 988 -21.50 8.85 -28.74
N GLY A 989 -21.31 7.79 -29.53
CA GLY A 989 -20.03 7.08 -29.65
C GLY A 989 -18.91 7.93 -30.21
N LEU A 990 -19.19 8.91 -31.09
CA LEU A 990 -18.19 9.88 -31.55
C LEU A 990 -17.69 10.83 -30.44
N MET A 991 -18.50 11.07 -29.41
CA MET A 991 -18.12 11.87 -28.23
C MET A 991 -17.46 10.99 -27.15
N GLU A 992 -18.09 9.85 -26.84
CA GLU A 992 -17.72 8.94 -25.74
C GLU A 992 -16.48 8.09 -26.08
N ASN A 993 -16.37 7.56 -27.31
CA ASN A 993 -15.35 6.59 -27.71
C ASN A 993 -14.43 7.10 -28.84
N GLY A 994 -14.92 8.03 -29.66
CA GLY A 994 -14.18 8.64 -30.77
C GLY A 994 -14.41 8.01 -32.16
N PRO A 995 -13.92 8.67 -33.23
CA PRO A 995 -14.07 8.22 -34.60
C PRO A 995 -13.22 6.97 -34.92
N GLY A 996 -13.71 6.13 -35.83
CA GLY A 996 -13.02 4.90 -36.24
C GLY A 996 -13.14 3.73 -35.25
N THR A 997 -13.97 3.85 -34.22
CA THR A 997 -14.29 2.75 -33.30
C THR A 997 -15.28 1.77 -33.93
N ALA A 998 -15.10 0.47 -33.64
CA ALA A 998 -15.87 -0.60 -34.28
C ALA A 998 -17.39 -0.47 -34.07
N ASP A 999 -17.83 -0.03 -32.89
CA ASP A 999 -19.25 0.21 -32.58
C ASP A 999 -19.85 1.35 -33.42
N VAL A 1000 -19.10 2.44 -33.60
CA VAL A 1000 -19.53 3.57 -34.43
C VAL A 1000 -19.66 3.13 -35.89
N GLU A 1001 -18.70 2.34 -36.40
CA GLU A 1001 -18.83 1.74 -37.74
C GLU A 1001 -20.01 0.76 -37.85
N ALA A 1002 -20.22 -0.11 -36.85
CA ALA A 1002 -21.31 -1.08 -36.84
C ALA A 1002 -22.68 -0.38 -36.84
N MET A 1003 -22.82 0.69 -36.05
CA MET A 1003 -24.05 1.49 -36.01
C MET A 1003 -24.24 2.34 -37.25
N GLN A 1004 -23.17 2.81 -37.92
CA GLN A 1004 -23.28 3.41 -39.26
C GLN A 1004 -23.79 2.40 -40.29
N LYS A 1005 -23.26 1.17 -40.30
CA LYS A 1005 -23.68 0.08 -41.20
C LYS A 1005 -25.15 -0.31 -40.95
N LEU A 1006 -25.55 -0.48 -39.68
CA LEU A 1006 -26.94 -0.73 -39.27
C LEU A 1006 -27.89 0.42 -39.64
N ALA A 1007 -27.45 1.68 -39.53
CA ALA A 1007 -28.25 2.84 -39.91
C ALA A 1007 -28.42 3.00 -41.43
N ALA A 1008 -27.52 2.43 -42.23
CA ALA A 1008 -27.57 2.43 -43.69
C ALA A 1008 -28.46 1.30 -44.24
N ASP A 1009 -28.27 0.06 -43.79
CA ASP A 1009 -29.16 -1.07 -44.11
C ASP A 1009 -29.55 -1.89 -42.86
N PRO A 1010 -30.67 -1.53 -42.19
CA PRO A 1010 -31.18 -2.30 -41.06
C PRO A 1010 -31.75 -3.68 -41.47
N LYS A 1011 -32.06 -3.91 -42.76
CA LYS A 1011 -32.72 -5.14 -43.23
C LYS A 1011 -31.73 -6.22 -43.68
N GLY A 1012 -30.61 -5.81 -44.26
CA GLY A 1012 -29.48 -6.70 -44.56
C GLY A 1012 -28.64 -7.05 -43.32
N HIS A 1013 -28.75 -6.27 -42.24
CA HIS A 1013 -28.06 -6.58 -40.98
C HIS A 1013 -28.58 -7.88 -40.35
N PHE A 1014 -27.66 -8.75 -39.88
CA PHE A 1014 -27.97 -10.11 -39.42
C PHE A 1014 -28.99 -10.21 -38.27
N THR A 1015 -29.18 -9.13 -37.51
CA THR A 1015 -30.21 -9.06 -36.45
C THR A 1015 -31.63 -8.80 -36.94
N TRP A 1016 -31.85 -8.54 -38.24
CA TRP A 1016 -33.17 -8.20 -38.76
C TRP A 1016 -34.22 -9.28 -38.45
N ARG A 1017 -35.24 -8.90 -37.66
CA ARG A 1017 -36.35 -9.77 -37.23
C ARG A 1017 -35.94 -11.04 -36.46
N GLY A 1018 -34.75 -11.07 -35.86
CA GLY A 1018 -34.25 -12.26 -35.14
C GLY A 1018 -35.14 -12.77 -33.99
N ARG A 1019 -35.93 -11.89 -33.34
CA ARG A 1019 -36.92 -12.23 -32.30
C ARG A 1019 -38.37 -12.37 -32.84
N VAL A 1020 -38.57 -12.45 -34.15
CA VAL A 1020 -39.91 -12.53 -34.80
C VAL A 1020 -40.09 -13.87 -35.53
N LYS A 1021 -39.75 -14.95 -34.84
CA LYS A 1021 -40.04 -16.35 -35.23
C LYS A 1021 -41.27 -16.86 -34.49
#